data_AF-A0A919B4Y5-F1
#
_entry.id   AF-A0A919B4Y5-F1
#
_cell.length_a   1.000
_cell.length_b   1.000
_cell.length_c   1.000
_cell.angle_alpha   90.00
_cell.angle_beta   90.00
_cell.angle_gamma   90.00
#
_symmetry.space_group_name_H-M   'P 1'
#
loop_
_entity.id
_entity.type
_entity.pdbx_description
1 polymer ?
#
loop_
_entity_poly.entity_id
_entity_poly.type
_entity_poly.pdbx_seq_one_letter_code
_entity_poly.pdbx_strand_id
1 'polypeptide(L)'
;MHSISRRQLFRGSAAAGALTLLGSGLPGSGAATAAAVPAAPAPPHPWIGAGPFTHVYDPSTSGRRRYLNDHTLIKAAGRWHLFSIVGASAADGQSPDSGAEVSFAHASAPALSGPWTTHADALTVDPSYFGEEHLWAPYVVEAGGTYWMFYAAGGRDGAAINLATSTDLFTWRRLPTGPLFRGLVARDPMVLRVGDEWVMYYTEISGATGASGTSGQEGRHVVACRRSRDLVRWGPPAVAFTDATTTATLSVTESPFVVERDGWYHLFVGPRNGYDGTDVFVSRDPFRFGIDGYAGHVPGHAVEVVTDGQQWYASAAGWFHQGLYVAPLLRQDTPPPWQSPDNPAAALDVQGRLTVFALAAGDRSPMRRVLLDAEPGGAGTWSAWESFGGPAGAVPALGRNADGTLVVFSLDPGGAVLHHRVQRPDGGWYEWDGFGGPAGAVPAVARNADGRLEVFALAPGGTGIARRRQSGPGSPAWEAWDAGFGGPAGAPPVVAANADGRLEVFVLAPGGAEIVHRWQETPGGAWSPWQRFGTAAGCAPRVARDGSGRLTVTAMAPSGVAAFQRRQTVPSGGWDDWQPLFGWTATAPVLAPGADGRLEAFALSPGGARLAHRWQTAPGGSWAAGDDFGEPGVRLGAPPTAAADATGRLHVLAVTTEGRIRTRVQDRPGGGWRPWTGFGDVAVAPVRSGSPGW
;
A
#
# COMPACT_ATOMS: atom_id res chain seq x y z
N MET A 1 -40.62 -3.64 4.32
CA MET A 1 -41.65 -3.88 3.28
C MET A 1 -41.80 -2.62 2.43
N HIS A 2 -42.06 -2.79 1.14
CA HIS A 2 -42.37 -1.76 0.12
C HIS A 2 -41.32 -0.68 -0.21
N SER A 3 -40.59 -0.95 -1.29
CA SER A 3 -39.99 0.03 -2.19
C SER A 3 -41.05 0.58 -3.17
N ILE A 4 -40.89 1.83 -3.65
CA ILE A 4 -41.48 2.34 -4.91
C ILE A 4 -40.45 3.25 -5.60
N SER A 5 -40.42 3.25 -6.94
CA SER A 5 -39.38 3.88 -7.77
C SER A 5 -39.92 4.93 -8.77
N ARG A 6 -39.06 5.92 -9.07
CA ARG A 6 -38.92 6.81 -10.25
C ARG A 6 -40.05 6.97 -11.31
N ARG A 7 -40.29 8.28 -11.61
CA ARG A 7 -40.66 8.95 -12.91
C ARG A 7 -42.12 8.97 -13.41
N GLN A 8 -42.64 10.20 -13.63
CA GLN A 8 -43.05 10.86 -14.91
C GLN A 8 -43.61 12.29 -14.57
N LEU A 9 -43.22 13.41 -15.23
CA LEU A 9 -43.69 14.05 -16.49
C LEU A 9 -45.19 14.49 -16.46
N PHE A 10 -45.69 15.64 -16.98
CA PHE A 10 -45.25 16.58 -18.06
C PHE A 10 -46.08 17.91 -18.11
N ARG A 11 -45.56 18.99 -18.77
CA ARG A 11 -46.26 20.14 -19.47
C ARG A 11 -47.03 21.18 -18.59
N GLY A 12 -47.21 22.47 -18.93
CA GLY A 12 -46.85 23.37 -20.05
C GLY A 12 -47.11 24.86 -19.62
N SER A 13 -47.24 25.93 -20.42
CA SER A 13 -46.99 26.23 -21.86
C SER A 13 -47.26 27.74 -22.18
N ALA A 14 -46.26 28.50 -22.71
CA ALA A 14 -46.24 29.17 -24.04
C ALA A 14 -46.80 30.61 -24.21
N ALA A 15 -46.07 31.42 -25.04
CA ALA A 15 -46.43 32.64 -25.82
C ALA A 15 -45.40 33.80 -25.63
N ALA A 16 -45.09 34.68 -26.60
CA ALA A 16 -45.12 34.64 -28.08
C ALA A 16 -44.33 35.87 -28.61
N GLY A 17 -43.74 35.81 -29.82
CA GLY A 17 -43.09 36.95 -30.48
C GLY A 17 -42.27 36.53 -31.70
N ALA A 18 -42.67 36.97 -32.90
CA ALA A 18 -42.19 36.43 -34.19
C ALA A 18 -41.63 37.51 -35.13
N LEU A 19 -40.74 37.10 -36.05
CA LEU A 19 -40.57 37.56 -37.46
C LEU A 19 -39.27 36.88 -38.00
N THR A 20 -39.27 35.86 -38.87
CA THR A 20 -39.40 35.88 -40.36
C THR A 20 -38.52 36.94 -41.06
N LEU A 21 -37.80 36.67 -42.16
CA LEU A 21 -37.60 35.45 -42.97
C LEU A 21 -36.36 35.62 -43.91
N LEU A 22 -36.01 34.53 -44.62
CA LEU A 22 -35.08 34.37 -45.76
C LEU A 22 -33.63 33.97 -45.37
N GLY A 23 -33.00 32.95 -45.98
CA GLY A 23 -33.48 31.99 -46.98
C GLY A 23 -32.32 31.46 -47.83
N SER A 24 -31.95 30.18 -47.69
CA SER A 24 -30.96 29.52 -48.55
C SER A 24 -31.21 28.01 -48.61
N GLY A 25 -30.86 27.37 -49.72
CA GLY A 25 -31.11 25.95 -49.96
C GLY A 25 -29.88 25.20 -50.45
N LEU A 26 -29.74 23.96 -49.94
CA LEU A 26 -28.95 22.84 -50.48
C LEU A 26 -27.41 23.00 -50.54
N PRO A 27 -26.64 21.88 -50.57
CA PRO A 27 -26.87 20.57 -49.95
C PRO A 27 -25.70 20.17 -49.01
N GLY A 28 -25.77 18.97 -48.43
CA GLY A 28 -24.88 18.56 -47.34
C GLY A 28 -23.41 18.30 -47.68
N SER A 29 -22.55 18.55 -46.70
CA SER A 29 -21.20 18.00 -46.59
C SER A 29 -21.04 17.37 -45.20
N GLY A 30 -20.62 16.11 -45.12
CA GLY A 30 -20.44 15.42 -43.84
C GLY A 30 -19.34 16.05 -43.01
N ALA A 31 -19.67 16.51 -41.80
CA ALA A 31 -18.68 16.97 -40.84
C ALA A 31 -17.96 15.75 -40.24
N ALA A 32 -16.77 15.44 -40.77
CA ALA A 32 -15.86 14.53 -40.10
C ALA A 32 -15.50 15.12 -38.72
N THR A 33 -15.81 14.39 -37.65
CA THR A 33 -15.30 14.71 -36.31
C THR A 33 -13.79 14.56 -36.34
N ALA A 34 -13.07 15.69 -36.38
CA ALA A 34 -11.62 15.69 -36.24
C ALA A 34 -11.27 15.05 -34.89
N ALA A 35 -10.65 13.87 -34.94
CA ALA A 35 -10.13 13.23 -33.75
C ALA A 35 -9.11 14.17 -33.09
N ALA A 36 -9.25 14.40 -31.79
CA ALA A 36 -8.26 15.18 -31.05
C ALA A 36 -6.90 14.48 -31.20
N VAL A 37 -5.91 15.20 -31.73
CA VAL A 37 -4.53 14.74 -31.73
C VAL A 37 -4.14 14.52 -30.27
N PRO A 38 -3.65 13.32 -29.88
CA PRO A 38 -3.19 13.12 -28.51
C PRO A 38 -2.06 14.10 -28.23
N ALA A 39 -2.15 14.81 -27.11
CA ALA A 39 -1.07 15.69 -26.67
C ALA A 39 0.23 14.88 -26.59
N ALA A 40 1.35 15.48 -27.00
CA ALA A 40 2.65 14.85 -26.85
C ALA A 40 2.84 14.46 -25.37
N PRO A 41 3.32 13.24 -25.07
CA PRO A 41 3.50 12.80 -23.70
C PRO A 41 4.42 13.78 -22.98
N ALA A 42 4.04 14.17 -21.76
CA ALA A 42 4.93 14.93 -20.90
C ALA A 42 6.27 14.17 -20.76
N PRO A 43 7.42 14.86 -20.69
CA PRO A 43 8.69 14.19 -20.47
C PRO A 43 8.57 13.36 -19.18
N PRO A 44 9.04 12.09 -19.17
CA PRO A 44 8.87 11.21 -18.02
C PRO A 44 9.47 11.87 -16.77
N HIS A 45 8.68 11.92 -15.70
CA HIS A 45 9.22 12.23 -14.38
C HIS A 45 10.05 11.03 -13.91
N PRO A 46 11.08 11.24 -13.06
CA PRO A 46 11.71 10.13 -12.38
C PRO A 46 10.67 9.41 -11.51
N TRP A 47 10.83 8.10 -11.37
CA TRP A 47 10.15 7.31 -10.37
C TRP A 47 10.93 7.38 -9.06
N ILE A 48 10.25 7.50 -7.92
CA ILE A 48 10.85 7.72 -6.61
C ILE A 48 10.49 6.59 -5.64
N GLY A 49 11.50 6.14 -4.91
CA GLY A 49 11.37 5.20 -3.80
C GLY A 49 12.52 5.33 -2.82
N ALA A 50 12.75 4.30 -2.02
CA ALA A 50 13.84 4.27 -1.05
C ALA A 50 14.47 2.88 -0.98
N GLY A 51 15.77 2.85 -0.65
CA GLY A 51 16.45 1.60 -0.31
C GLY A 51 16.02 1.05 1.07
N PRO A 52 16.68 0.01 1.58
CA PRO A 52 16.40 -0.53 2.90
C PRO A 52 16.56 0.53 4.01
N PHE A 53 15.50 0.71 4.80
CA PHE A 53 15.50 1.59 5.95
C PHE A 53 16.36 1.03 7.09
N THR A 54 17.32 1.83 7.55
CA THR A 54 18.17 1.53 8.70
C THR A 54 17.64 2.26 9.93
N HIS A 55 17.47 1.56 11.06
CA HIS A 55 17.16 2.20 12.34
C HIS A 55 18.39 2.96 12.85
N VAL A 56 18.27 4.28 13.05
CA VAL A 56 19.42 5.13 13.43
C VAL A 56 19.31 5.72 14.85
N TYR A 57 18.12 5.83 15.42
CA TYR A 57 17.91 6.40 16.75
C TYR A 57 16.65 5.86 17.43
N ASP A 58 16.81 5.26 18.61
CA ASP A 58 15.74 4.84 19.50
C ASP A 58 15.52 5.89 20.61
N PRO A 59 14.31 6.46 20.77
CA PRO A 59 14.01 7.43 21.83
C PRO A 59 13.79 6.78 23.20
N SER A 60 13.78 5.45 23.33
CA SER A 60 13.39 4.74 24.56
C SER A 60 14.27 5.10 25.76
N THR A 61 13.67 5.15 26.94
CA THR A 61 14.40 5.32 28.22
C THR A 61 14.43 4.00 28.99
N SER A 62 15.30 3.90 30.00
CA SER A 62 15.29 2.77 30.92
C SER A 62 13.88 2.49 31.45
N GLY A 63 13.39 1.26 31.26
CA GLY A 63 12.06 0.83 31.68
C GLY A 63 10.86 1.34 30.85
N ARG A 64 11.05 2.14 29.79
CA ARG A 64 9.94 2.67 28.96
C ARG A 64 10.32 2.70 27.48
N ARG A 65 9.74 1.77 26.71
CA ARG A 65 9.74 1.80 25.23
C ARG A 65 9.00 3.05 24.74
N ARG A 66 9.64 3.83 23.87
CA ARG A 66 9.04 5.01 23.23
C ARG A 66 9.01 4.83 21.72
N TYR A 67 8.10 5.53 21.06
CA TYR A 67 8.09 5.68 19.60
C TYR A 67 8.40 7.14 19.24
N LEU A 68 8.79 7.34 17.98
CA LEU A 68 8.70 8.61 17.29
C LEU A 68 7.58 8.52 16.26
N ASN A 69 6.87 9.62 16.00
CA ASN A 69 5.93 9.76 14.87
C ASN A 69 6.42 10.94 14.01
N ASP A 70 5.54 11.75 13.41
CA ASP A 70 5.92 12.93 12.62
C ASP A 70 7.08 13.74 13.23
N HIS A 71 8.07 13.98 12.38
CA HIS A 71 9.36 14.52 12.74
C HIS A 71 9.88 15.49 11.70
N THR A 72 10.85 16.32 12.07
CA THR A 72 11.70 17.04 11.13
C THR A 72 13.19 16.89 11.40
N LEU A 73 13.93 16.73 10.30
CA LEU A 73 15.39 16.74 10.26
C LEU A 73 15.94 18.04 9.68
N ILE A 74 16.72 18.78 10.46
CA ILE A 74 17.42 20.01 10.03
C ILE A 74 18.92 19.92 10.30
N LYS A 75 19.76 20.43 9.38
CA LYS A 75 21.22 20.48 9.56
C LYS A 75 21.66 21.90 9.95
N ALA A 76 22.30 22.04 11.11
CA ALA A 76 22.75 23.31 11.68
C ALA A 76 24.08 23.14 12.42
N ALA A 77 24.97 24.14 12.36
CA ALA A 77 26.28 24.13 13.03
C ALA A 77 27.10 22.82 12.83
N GLY A 78 26.99 22.21 11.65
CA GLY A 78 27.67 20.94 11.32
C GLY A 78 27.04 19.67 11.91
N ARG A 79 25.87 19.76 12.56
CA ARG A 79 25.12 18.62 13.12
C ARG A 79 23.73 18.51 12.49
N TRP A 80 23.23 17.29 12.42
CA TRP A 80 21.81 17.01 12.20
C TRP A 80 21.06 17.13 13.52
N HIS A 81 19.91 17.78 13.50
CA HIS A 81 18.97 17.91 14.62
C HIS A 81 17.65 17.24 14.22
N LEU A 82 17.08 16.49 15.15
CA LEU A 82 15.79 15.81 15.04
C LEU A 82 14.83 16.44 16.05
N PHE A 83 13.67 16.86 15.57
CA PHE A 83 12.50 17.21 16.38
C PHE A 83 11.38 16.26 16.00
N SER A 84 10.65 15.72 16.97
CA SER A 84 9.67 14.67 16.68
C SER A 84 8.58 14.59 17.74
N ILE A 85 7.36 14.23 17.33
CA ILE A 85 6.38 13.61 18.23
C ILE A 85 7.07 12.48 19.00
N VAL A 86 6.85 12.39 20.32
CA VAL A 86 7.31 11.26 21.13
C VAL A 86 6.23 10.80 22.11
N GLY A 87 6.06 9.48 22.22
CA GLY A 87 5.08 8.88 23.13
C GLY A 87 5.50 7.52 23.69
N ALA A 88 4.67 6.93 24.54
CA ALA A 88 4.88 5.56 25.03
C ALA A 88 4.38 4.55 23.99
N SER A 89 5.22 3.60 23.56
CA SER A 89 4.75 2.56 22.63
C SER A 89 3.66 1.70 23.26
N ALA A 90 2.65 1.36 22.46
CA ALA A 90 1.67 0.35 22.81
C ALA A 90 2.28 -1.07 22.76
N ALA A 91 1.46 -2.06 23.13
CA ALA A 91 1.75 -3.46 22.84
C ALA A 91 1.83 -3.72 21.33
N ASP A 92 2.56 -4.76 20.92
CA ASP A 92 2.78 -5.01 19.49
C ASP A 92 1.47 -5.27 18.73
N GLY A 93 1.35 -4.63 17.56
CA GLY A 93 0.12 -4.63 16.75
C GLY A 93 -1.05 -3.82 17.34
N GLN A 94 -0.80 -2.90 18.26
CA GLN A 94 -1.76 -1.89 18.73
C GLN A 94 -1.21 -0.48 18.46
N SER A 95 -2.11 0.49 18.27
CA SER A 95 -1.75 1.92 18.23
C SER A 95 -1.63 2.49 19.66
N PRO A 96 -0.73 3.46 19.90
CA PRO A 96 -0.66 4.20 21.15
C PRO A 96 -1.85 5.15 21.31
N ASP A 97 -1.99 5.72 22.51
CA ASP A 97 -2.83 6.90 22.73
C ASP A 97 -2.08 8.14 22.25
N SER A 98 -2.47 8.67 21.07
CA SER A 98 -1.90 9.89 20.49
C SER A 98 -2.36 11.16 21.22
N GLY A 99 -3.39 11.10 22.06
CA GLY A 99 -3.75 12.19 22.98
C GLY A 99 -2.72 12.39 24.10
N ALA A 100 -1.83 11.41 24.34
CA ALA A 100 -0.74 11.50 25.29
C ALA A 100 0.59 12.01 24.68
N GLU A 101 0.58 12.44 23.41
CA GLU A 101 1.72 13.06 22.73
C GLU A 101 1.85 14.53 23.17
N VAL A 102 2.50 14.73 24.34
CA VAL A 102 2.54 16.03 25.04
C VAL A 102 3.90 16.75 24.98
N SER A 103 4.88 16.21 24.26
CA SER A 103 6.19 16.86 24.06
C SER A 103 6.82 16.50 22.72
N PHE A 104 7.75 17.35 22.28
CA PHE A 104 8.62 17.07 21.15
C PHE A 104 10.00 16.62 21.62
N ALA A 105 10.39 15.40 21.29
CA ALA A 105 11.74 14.91 21.53
C ALA A 105 12.75 15.72 20.72
N HIS A 106 13.92 15.96 21.31
CA HIS A 106 15.08 16.55 20.63
C HIS A 106 16.26 15.58 20.66
N ALA A 107 16.89 15.36 19.51
CA ALA A 107 18.18 14.70 19.41
C ALA A 107 19.09 15.41 18.39
N SER A 108 20.41 15.19 18.47
CA SER A 108 21.32 15.62 17.41
C SER A 108 22.46 14.64 17.15
N ALA A 109 22.96 14.60 15.92
CA ALA A 109 24.01 13.69 15.46
C ALA A 109 25.03 14.41 14.54
N PRO A 110 26.26 13.90 14.39
CA PRO A 110 27.20 14.41 13.39
C PRO A 110 26.83 14.01 11.94
N ALA A 111 26.08 12.91 11.77
CA ALA A 111 25.62 12.37 10.49
C ALA A 111 24.21 11.77 10.65
N LEU A 112 23.46 11.59 9.55
CA LEU A 112 22.13 10.95 9.58
C LEU A 112 22.17 9.53 10.17
N SER A 113 23.26 8.80 9.94
CA SER A 113 23.56 7.48 10.51
C SER A 113 23.87 7.49 12.01
N GLY A 114 23.85 8.65 12.67
CA GLY A 114 24.26 8.80 14.06
C GLY A 114 25.78 8.94 14.25
N PRO A 115 26.29 8.70 15.47
CA PRO A 115 25.53 8.40 16.67
C PRO A 115 24.64 9.59 17.08
N TRP A 116 23.39 9.31 17.40
CA TRP A 116 22.43 10.31 17.87
C TRP A 116 22.56 10.52 19.39
N THR A 117 22.46 11.77 19.81
CA THR A 117 22.50 12.19 21.22
C THR A 117 21.17 12.83 21.58
N THR A 118 20.45 12.27 22.54
CA THR A 118 19.20 12.81 23.10
C THR A 118 19.48 14.06 23.94
N HIS A 119 18.60 15.06 23.83
CA HIS A 119 18.61 16.29 24.64
C HIS A 119 17.34 16.38 25.50
N ALA A 120 17.14 17.50 26.18
CA ALA A 120 15.83 17.81 26.76
C ALA A 120 14.79 18.02 25.65
N ASP A 121 13.52 17.67 25.91
CA ASP A 121 12.43 17.88 24.96
C ASP A 121 12.35 19.36 24.53
N ALA A 122 12.21 19.60 23.23
CA ALA A 122 12.26 20.94 22.63
C ALA A 122 11.07 21.81 23.02
N LEU A 123 9.91 21.18 23.21
CA LEU A 123 8.67 21.82 23.64
C LEU A 123 7.81 20.80 24.38
N THR A 124 7.05 21.27 25.37
CA THR A 124 6.04 20.50 26.12
C THR A 124 4.74 21.29 26.13
N VAL A 125 3.59 20.61 26.04
CA VAL A 125 2.24 21.20 26.08
C VAL A 125 2.11 22.27 27.16
N ASP A 126 1.58 23.44 26.78
CA ASP A 126 1.22 24.52 27.70
C ASP A 126 -0.29 24.81 27.60
N PRO A 127 -1.12 24.28 28.51
CA PRO A 127 -2.57 24.50 28.48
C PRO A 127 -2.98 25.97 28.66
N SER A 128 -2.08 26.83 29.18
CA SER A 128 -2.33 28.27 29.28
C SER A 128 -2.13 29.00 27.94
N TYR A 129 -1.35 28.41 27.03
CA TYR A 129 -1.18 28.90 25.67
C TYR A 129 -2.33 28.41 24.78
N PHE A 130 -3.41 29.19 24.71
CA PHE A 130 -4.54 28.99 23.77
C PHE A 130 -5.17 27.58 23.77
N GLY A 131 -5.06 26.86 24.89
CA GLY A 131 -5.67 25.55 25.09
C GLY A 131 -4.95 24.39 24.38
N GLU A 132 -3.61 24.38 24.34
CA GLU A 132 -2.87 23.18 23.94
C GLU A 132 -3.20 21.99 24.88
N GLU A 133 -3.61 20.86 24.28
CA GLU A 133 -3.82 19.58 24.96
C GLU A 133 -2.81 18.51 24.45
N HIS A 134 -2.20 18.72 23.28
CA HIS A 134 -1.25 17.82 22.59
C HIS A 134 -0.26 18.64 21.73
N LEU A 135 0.85 18.03 21.31
CA LEU A 135 1.85 18.60 20.39
C LEU A 135 2.15 17.61 19.24
N TRP A 136 1.82 17.99 18.01
CA TRP A 136 1.91 17.15 16.81
C TRP A 136 2.73 17.79 15.67
N ALA A 137 3.42 16.94 14.91
CA ALA A 137 4.12 17.24 13.66
C ALA A 137 4.94 18.56 13.66
N PRO A 138 6.09 18.58 14.34
CA PRO A 138 6.97 19.74 14.38
C PRO A 138 7.78 19.85 13.07
N TYR A 139 7.65 20.97 12.37
CA TYR A 139 8.42 21.27 11.15
C TYR A 139 9.30 22.51 11.30
N VAL A 140 10.61 22.34 11.10
CA VAL A 140 11.62 23.37 11.37
C VAL A 140 12.32 23.86 10.11
N VAL A 141 12.30 25.17 9.86
CA VAL A 141 13.11 25.85 8.84
C VAL A 141 14.05 26.88 9.47
N GLU A 142 15.19 27.14 8.83
CA GLU A 142 16.01 28.32 9.13
C GLU A 142 15.65 29.45 8.16
N ALA A 143 15.47 30.66 8.69
CA ALA A 143 15.36 31.88 7.90
C ALA A 143 15.83 33.09 8.70
N GLY A 144 16.86 33.78 8.21
CA GLY A 144 17.33 35.05 8.76
C GLY A 144 18.09 34.94 10.09
N GLY A 145 18.77 33.82 10.33
CA GLY A 145 19.44 33.51 11.61
C GLY A 145 18.48 33.06 12.70
N THR A 146 17.23 32.75 12.36
CA THR A 146 16.19 32.27 13.27
C THR A 146 15.66 30.93 12.75
N TYR A 147 15.46 29.99 13.67
CA TYR A 147 14.80 28.72 13.41
C TYR A 147 13.32 28.83 13.76
N TRP A 148 12.46 28.38 12.86
CA TRP A 148 11.00 28.52 12.92
C TRP A 148 10.38 27.13 12.95
N MET A 149 9.86 26.72 14.10
CA MET A 149 9.12 25.47 14.29
C MET A 149 7.63 25.74 14.13
N PHE A 150 7.08 25.30 13.01
CA PHE A 150 5.64 25.16 12.81
C PHE A 150 5.19 23.86 13.45
N TYR A 151 4.05 23.85 14.13
CA TYR A 151 3.55 22.63 14.74
C TYR A 151 2.03 22.64 14.86
N ALA A 152 1.43 21.46 14.82
CA ALA A 152 0.01 21.30 15.10
C ALA A 152 -0.21 21.17 16.61
N ALA A 153 -1.09 21.99 17.17
CA ALA A 153 -1.54 21.84 18.56
C ALA A 153 -2.92 22.47 18.74
N GLY A 154 -3.76 21.81 19.51
CA GLY A 154 -5.11 22.27 19.81
C GLY A 154 -5.67 21.57 21.03
N GLY A 155 -7.00 21.65 21.17
CA GLY A 155 -7.75 21.09 22.28
C GLY A 155 -9.24 21.22 22.00
N ARG A 156 -10.04 21.49 23.03
CA ARG A 156 -11.50 21.72 22.89
C ARG A 156 -11.91 22.76 21.83
N ASP A 157 -11.05 23.72 21.49
CA ASP A 157 -11.29 24.75 20.47
C ASP A 157 -10.81 24.36 19.05
N GLY A 158 -10.59 23.07 18.80
CA GLY A 158 -10.23 22.51 17.48
C GLY A 158 -8.73 22.59 17.15
N ALA A 159 -8.36 22.02 16.00
CA ALA A 159 -6.99 21.93 15.51
C ALA A 159 -6.44 23.30 15.06
N ALA A 160 -5.19 23.58 15.41
CA ALA A 160 -4.52 24.83 15.06
C ALA A 160 -3.06 24.60 14.65
N ILE A 161 -2.58 25.41 13.71
CA ILE A 161 -1.15 25.49 13.39
C ILE A 161 -0.54 26.64 14.17
N ASN A 162 0.51 26.33 14.91
CA ASN A 162 1.22 27.20 15.83
C ASN A 162 2.65 27.44 15.36
N LEU A 163 3.34 28.35 16.05
CA LEU A 163 4.71 28.74 15.74
C LEU A 163 5.53 28.92 17.02
N ALA A 164 6.72 28.31 17.04
CA ALA A 164 7.76 28.61 18.01
C ALA A 164 9.06 29.00 17.28
N THR A 165 9.84 29.87 17.89
CA THR A 165 11.12 30.35 17.35
C THR A 165 12.29 30.02 18.28
N SER A 166 13.45 29.75 17.70
CA SER A 166 14.72 29.53 18.39
C SER A 166 15.88 30.19 17.64
N THR A 167 16.96 30.53 18.34
CA THR A 167 18.24 30.98 17.77
C THR A 167 19.36 29.95 17.92
N ASP A 168 19.13 28.87 18.67
CA ASP A 168 20.14 27.88 19.06
C ASP A 168 19.71 26.42 18.80
N LEU A 169 18.44 26.17 18.43
CA LEU A 169 17.77 24.86 18.32
C LEU A 169 17.51 24.11 19.63
N PHE A 170 17.81 24.70 20.79
CA PHE A 170 17.58 24.11 22.12
C PHE A 170 16.53 24.89 22.92
N THR A 171 16.54 26.22 22.81
CA THR A 171 15.65 27.14 23.52
C THR A 171 14.54 27.60 22.58
N TRP A 172 13.31 27.17 22.82
CA TRP A 172 12.15 27.51 22.00
C TRP A 172 11.21 28.50 22.69
N ARG A 173 10.65 29.44 21.92
CA ARG A 173 9.68 30.44 22.39
C ARG A 173 8.46 30.43 21.47
N ARG A 174 7.28 30.13 22.01
CA ARG A 174 6.00 30.22 21.29
C ARG A 174 5.72 31.67 20.86
N LEU A 175 5.04 31.86 19.73
CA LEU A 175 4.61 33.16 19.24
C LEU A 175 3.54 33.76 20.18
N PRO A 176 3.77 34.89 20.86
CA PRO A 176 2.85 35.36 21.92
C PRO A 176 1.42 35.69 21.46
N THR A 177 1.19 35.88 20.16
CA THR A 177 -0.14 36.16 19.59
C THR A 177 -1.01 34.91 19.41
N GLY A 178 -0.48 33.71 19.67
CA GLY A 178 -1.21 32.45 19.54
C GLY A 178 -1.08 31.78 18.17
N PRO A 179 -2.00 30.87 17.84
CA PRO A 179 -1.95 30.10 16.59
C PRO A 179 -1.96 30.99 15.34
N LEU A 180 -1.24 30.56 14.31
CA LEU A 180 -1.20 31.22 12.99
C LEU A 180 -2.56 31.16 12.29
N PHE A 181 -3.24 30.01 12.41
CA PHE A 181 -4.63 29.81 11.99
C PHE A 181 -5.21 28.53 12.65
N ARG A 182 -6.54 28.43 12.63
CA ARG A 182 -7.29 27.20 12.98
C ARG A 182 -7.91 26.59 11.74
N GLY A 183 -8.21 25.29 11.81
CA GLY A 183 -8.89 24.51 10.76
C GLY A 183 -9.82 23.46 11.36
N LEU A 184 -10.40 22.59 10.53
CA LEU A 184 -11.21 21.48 11.05
C LEU A 184 -10.31 20.37 11.59
N VAL A 185 -9.32 19.97 10.78
CA VAL A 185 -8.27 19.00 11.15
C VAL A 185 -6.89 19.48 10.70
N ALA A 186 -6.67 20.79 10.61
CA ALA A 186 -5.39 21.40 10.24
C ALA A 186 -4.24 20.87 11.11
N ARG A 187 -3.46 19.94 10.55
CA ARG A 187 -2.28 19.32 11.17
C ARG A 187 -1.16 19.16 10.13
N ASP A 188 -0.03 18.64 10.59
CA ASP A 188 1.08 18.19 9.75
C ASP A 188 1.65 19.31 8.85
N PRO A 189 2.03 20.47 9.41
CA PRO A 189 2.54 21.60 8.63
C PRO A 189 3.92 21.26 8.06
N MET A 190 4.13 21.49 6.77
CA MET A 190 5.45 21.45 6.11
C MET A 190 5.65 22.74 5.31
N VAL A 191 6.81 23.39 5.46
CA VAL A 191 7.06 24.72 4.89
C VAL A 191 8.20 24.72 3.87
N LEU A 192 7.86 25.01 2.61
CA LEU A 192 8.80 25.11 1.50
C LEU A 192 8.95 26.56 1.02
N ARG A 193 10.14 26.94 0.55
CA ARG A 193 10.36 28.19 -0.19
C ARG A 193 10.03 27.99 -1.66
N VAL A 194 9.08 28.76 -2.20
CA VAL A 194 8.67 28.72 -3.62
C VAL A 194 8.79 30.13 -4.20
N GLY A 195 9.84 30.39 -4.96
CA GLY A 195 10.14 31.74 -5.48
C GLY A 195 10.42 32.74 -4.36
N ASP A 196 9.68 33.85 -4.36
CA ASP A 196 9.78 34.92 -3.36
C ASP A 196 8.90 34.70 -2.11
N GLU A 197 8.16 33.58 -2.04
CA GLU A 197 7.21 33.27 -0.97
C GLU A 197 7.51 31.94 -0.27
N TRP A 198 7.00 31.82 0.96
CA TRP A 198 6.91 30.58 1.72
C TRP A 198 5.54 29.94 1.48
N VAL A 199 5.53 28.63 1.32
CA VAL A 199 4.32 27.82 1.14
C VAL A 199 4.27 26.79 2.25
N MET A 200 3.20 26.81 3.03
CA MET A 200 2.91 25.78 4.02
C MET A 200 1.92 24.80 3.41
N TYR A 201 2.29 23.52 3.33
CA TYR A 201 1.39 22.40 3.08
C TYR A 201 0.93 21.83 4.42
N TYR A 202 -0.30 21.34 4.52
CA TYR A 202 -0.86 20.75 5.74
C TYR A 202 -2.09 19.89 5.43
N THR A 203 -2.43 18.92 6.29
CA THR A 203 -3.63 18.08 6.11
C THR A 203 -4.90 18.81 6.57
N GLU A 204 -6.00 18.67 5.84
CA GLU A 204 -7.29 19.32 6.13
C GLU A 204 -8.46 18.56 5.50
N ILE A 205 -9.70 18.98 5.77
CA ILE A 205 -10.92 18.46 5.12
C ILE A 205 -11.57 19.50 4.18
N SER A 206 -11.89 19.08 2.94
CA SER A 206 -12.54 19.92 1.93
C SER A 206 -13.93 20.40 2.40
N GLY A 207 -14.25 21.67 2.15
CA GLY A 207 -15.46 22.32 2.68
C GLY A 207 -15.17 23.30 3.81
N ALA A 208 -13.99 23.21 4.45
CA ALA A 208 -13.45 24.24 5.35
C ALA A 208 -13.15 25.59 4.65
N THR A 209 -13.18 25.64 3.32
CA THR A 209 -12.85 26.82 2.50
C THR A 209 -13.99 27.84 2.36
N GLY A 210 -15.04 27.76 3.18
CA GLY A 210 -16.17 28.69 3.18
C GLY A 210 -16.73 28.95 4.57
N ALA A 211 -16.93 30.22 4.92
CA ALA A 211 -17.48 30.64 6.21
C ALA A 211 -19.01 30.46 6.28
N SER A 212 -19.49 29.21 6.25
CA SER A 212 -20.88 28.87 6.58
C SER A 212 -21.00 27.40 6.97
N GLY A 213 -21.20 27.13 8.27
CA GLY A 213 -21.37 25.78 8.83
C GLY A 213 -22.70 25.12 8.46
N THR A 214 -22.85 24.77 7.18
CA THR A 214 -24.00 23.99 6.66
C THR A 214 -23.55 22.57 6.37
N SER A 215 -23.81 21.67 7.31
CA SER A 215 -23.58 20.23 7.16
C SER A 215 -24.48 19.66 6.05
N GLY A 216 -23.87 19.22 4.95
CA GLY A 216 -24.63 18.73 3.78
C GLY A 216 -23.80 18.16 2.63
N GLN A 217 -22.48 18.36 2.60
CA GLN A 217 -21.56 17.60 1.77
C GLN A 217 -20.48 16.95 2.64
N GLU A 218 -20.22 15.66 2.40
CA GLU A 218 -19.13 14.92 3.04
C GLU A 218 -17.79 15.48 2.56
N GLY A 219 -17.02 16.06 3.47
CA GLY A 219 -15.69 16.56 3.15
C GLY A 219 -14.72 15.45 2.81
N ARG A 220 -13.73 15.75 1.97
CA ARG A 220 -12.64 14.84 1.58
C ARG A 220 -11.35 15.23 2.27
N HIS A 221 -10.48 14.26 2.50
CA HIS A 221 -9.13 14.55 2.96
C HIS A 221 -8.34 15.25 1.84
N VAL A 222 -7.68 16.36 2.19
CA VAL A 222 -6.91 17.20 1.27
C VAL A 222 -5.55 17.54 1.86
N VAL A 223 -4.55 17.72 0.99
CA VAL A 223 -3.40 18.56 1.31
C VAL A 223 -3.80 19.99 0.95
N ALA A 224 -4.03 20.80 1.98
CA ALA A 224 -4.23 22.23 1.84
C ALA A 224 -2.87 22.95 1.76
N CYS A 225 -2.85 24.16 1.22
CA CYS A 225 -1.68 25.01 1.27
C CYS A 225 -2.01 26.49 1.54
N ARG A 226 -1.09 27.21 2.17
CA ARG A 226 -1.14 28.67 2.40
C ARG A 226 0.18 29.31 2.01
N ARG A 227 0.15 30.60 1.66
CA ARG A 227 1.31 31.39 1.23
C ARG A 227 1.64 32.49 2.24
N SER A 228 2.92 32.78 2.45
CA SER A 228 3.41 33.86 3.32
C SER A 228 4.67 34.50 2.75
N ARG A 229 4.93 35.76 3.10
CA ARG A 229 6.19 36.46 2.80
C ARG A 229 7.15 36.53 3.99
N ASP A 230 6.65 36.27 5.19
CA ASP A 230 7.34 36.57 6.46
C ASP A 230 7.19 35.48 7.53
N LEU A 231 6.72 34.29 7.17
CA LEU A 231 6.52 33.12 8.04
C LEU A 231 5.44 33.28 9.13
N VAL A 232 4.93 34.49 9.38
CA VAL A 232 3.96 34.80 10.44
C VAL A 232 2.57 35.11 9.88
N ARG A 233 2.49 35.87 8.78
CA ARG A 233 1.21 36.24 8.15
C ARG A 233 0.94 35.33 6.96
N TRP A 234 -0.10 34.50 7.09
CA TRP A 234 -0.47 33.49 6.09
C TRP A 234 -1.75 33.88 5.35
N GLY A 235 -1.75 33.72 4.03
CA GLY A 235 -2.90 33.97 3.17
C GLY A 235 -4.06 32.98 3.36
N PRO A 236 -5.15 33.14 2.58
CA PRO A 236 -6.26 32.19 2.58
C PRO A 236 -5.80 30.79 2.14
N PRO A 237 -6.49 29.73 2.58
CA PRO A 237 -6.15 28.37 2.20
C PRO A 237 -6.54 28.09 0.73
N ALA A 238 -5.69 27.34 0.03
CA ALA A 238 -5.98 26.68 -1.23
C ALA A 238 -5.84 25.16 -1.06
N VAL A 239 -6.29 24.38 -2.04
CA VAL A 239 -6.15 22.92 -2.04
C VAL A 239 -5.08 22.53 -3.05
N ALA A 240 -3.98 21.95 -2.57
CA ALA A 240 -2.88 21.47 -3.40
C ALA A 240 -3.13 20.05 -3.93
N PHE A 241 -3.74 19.18 -3.12
CA PHE A 241 -4.14 17.83 -3.52
C PHE A 241 -5.49 17.48 -2.87
N THR A 242 -6.40 16.89 -3.65
CA THR A 242 -7.63 16.30 -3.11
C THR A 242 -7.56 14.80 -3.29
N ASP A 243 -7.74 14.06 -2.19
CA ASP A 243 -7.94 12.63 -2.34
C ASP A 243 -9.37 12.32 -2.81
N ALA A 244 -9.50 12.06 -4.12
CA ALA A 244 -10.75 11.66 -4.75
C ALA A 244 -11.26 10.27 -4.32
N THR A 245 -10.45 9.48 -3.61
CA THR A 245 -10.80 8.17 -3.06
C THR A 245 -11.58 8.24 -1.75
N THR A 246 -11.53 9.38 -1.05
CA THR A 246 -12.14 9.52 0.28
C THR A 246 -13.53 10.17 0.27
N THR A 247 -14.40 9.64 1.12
CA THR A 247 -15.60 10.30 1.63
C THR A 247 -15.52 10.28 3.16
N ALA A 248 -15.16 11.42 3.78
CA ALA A 248 -15.13 11.72 5.21
C ALA A 248 -14.83 10.55 6.18
N THR A 249 -13.81 9.74 5.90
CA THR A 249 -13.30 8.70 6.81
C THR A 249 -11.77 8.67 6.75
N LEU A 250 -11.18 8.27 7.89
CA LEU A 250 -9.75 8.26 8.27
C LEU A 250 -8.72 8.79 7.25
N SER A 251 -7.93 9.75 7.72
CA SER A 251 -7.00 10.52 6.91
C SER A 251 -5.95 9.68 6.18
N VAL A 252 -5.68 10.13 4.96
CA VAL A 252 -4.70 9.57 3.99
C VAL A 252 -3.92 10.70 3.30
N THR A 253 -4.05 11.92 3.81
CA THR A 253 -3.34 13.13 3.35
C THR A 253 -2.45 13.72 4.43
N GLU A 254 -2.03 12.89 5.38
CA GLU A 254 -1.19 13.22 6.53
C GLU A 254 0.28 13.31 6.13
N SER A 255 1.06 13.98 6.99
CA SER A 255 2.50 14.19 6.83
C SER A 255 2.92 14.69 5.42
N PRO A 256 2.25 15.68 4.80
CA PRO A 256 2.55 16.09 3.43
C PRO A 256 3.92 16.76 3.34
N PHE A 257 4.86 16.17 2.60
CA PHE A 257 6.21 16.71 2.41
C PHE A 257 6.48 17.01 0.94
N VAL A 258 6.97 18.21 0.62
CA VAL A 258 7.17 18.65 -0.77
C VAL A 258 8.62 19.04 -1.04
N VAL A 259 9.23 18.46 -2.08
CA VAL A 259 10.55 18.87 -2.59
C VAL A 259 10.47 19.30 -4.05
N GLU A 260 11.19 20.36 -4.40
CA GLU A 260 11.48 20.71 -5.80
C GLU A 260 12.76 20.00 -6.24
N ARG A 261 12.74 19.44 -7.45
CA ARG A 261 13.92 18.89 -8.10
C ARG A 261 13.70 18.84 -9.62
N ASP A 262 14.68 19.32 -10.38
CA ASP A 262 14.72 19.26 -11.85
C ASP A 262 13.45 19.89 -12.50
N GLY A 263 12.89 20.91 -11.83
CA GLY A 263 11.67 21.63 -12.18
C GLY A 263 10.37 20.88 -11.85
N TRP A 264 10.43 19.78 -11.09
CA TRP A 264 9.28 19.00 -10.64
C TRP A 264 9.14 19.12 -9.11
N TYR A 265 7.93 19.42 -8.66
CA TYR A 265 7.56 19.26 -7.26
C TYR A 265 7.10 17.82 -7.02
N HIS A 266 7.61 17.21 -5.96
CA HIS A 266 7.27 15.86 -5.53
C HIS A 266 6.60 15.95 -4.15
N LEU A 267 5.30 15.65 -4.09
CA LEU A 267 4.50 15.53 -2.87
C LEU A 267 4.56 14.09 -2.37
N PHE A 268 5.20 13.90 -1.22
CA PHE A 268 5.14 12.69 -0.41
C PHE A 268 3.94 12.82 0.52
N VAL A 269 3.06 11.82 0.56
CA VAL A 269 1.86 11.87 1.40
C VAL A 269 1.41 10.48 1.87
N GLY A 270 1.03 10.38 3.15
CA GLY A 270 0.67 9.12 3.82
C GLY A 270 -0.55 9.25 4.74
N PRO A 271 -0.91 8.19 5.48
CA PRO A 271 -0.58 6.79 5.19
C PRO A 271 -1.25 6.32 3.88
N ARG A 272 -0.51 5.53 3.08
CA ARG A 272 -0.92 4.96 1.79
C ARG A 272 -0.42 3.52 1.70
N ASN A 273 -1.21 2.62 1.13
CA ASN A 273 -0.86 1.18 1.09
C ASN A 273 -0.59 0.61 2.50
N GLY A 274 -1.39 1.05 3.49
CA GLY A 274 -1.20 0.75 4.90
C GLY A 274 -0.55 1.89 5.67
N TYR A 275 -0.35 1.69 6.98
CA TYR A 275 0.21 2.72 7.86
C TYR A 275 1.67 3.06 7.51
N ASP A 276 2.48 2.03 7.20
CA ASP A 276 3.90 2.12 6.88
C ASP A 276 4.16 2.39 5.38
N GLY A 277 3.43 3.32 4.77
CA GLY A 277 3.59 3.64 3.36
C GLY A 277 3.22 5.07 3.01
N THR A 278 3.97 5.62 2.08
CA THR A 278 3.86 7.00 1.59
C THR A 278 3.92 6.98 0.08
N ASP A 279 2.88 7.48 -0.59
CA ASP A 279 2.90 7.64 -2.06
C ASP A 279 3.57 8.95 -2.46
N VAL A 280 4.15 8.98 -3.65
CA VAL A 280 4.79 10.15 -4.23
C VAL A 280 3.99 10.61 -5.45
N PHE A 281 3.57 11.87 -5.48
CA PHE A 281 2.89 12.51 -6.62
C PHE A 281 3.71 13.68 -7.16
N VAL A 282 3.82 13.82 -8.47
CA VAL A 282 4.55 14.93 -9.11
C VAL A 282 3.65 15.98 -9.74
N SER A 283 4.15 17.21 -9.79
CA SER A 283 3.58 18.29 -10.59
C SER A 283 4.62 19.31 -11.02
N ARG A 284 4.35 20.02 -12.11
CA ARG A 284 5.07 21.26 -12.47
C ARG A 284 4.49 22.49 -11.75
N ASP A 285 3.29 22.36 -11.18
CA ASP A 285 2.63 23.39 -10.37
C ASP A 285 2.66 22.97 -8.89
N PRO A 286 3.40 23.68 -8.01
CA PRO A 286 3.48 23.34 -6.58
C PRO A 286 2.13 23.46 -5.87
N PHE A 287 1.16 24.15 -6.47
CA PHE A 287 -0.18 24.35 -5.90
C PHE A 287 -1.22 23.37 -6.45
N ARG A 288 -0.82 22.37 -7.26
CA ARG A 288 -1.76 21.42 -7.87
C ARG A 288 -1.12 20.08 -8.22
N PHE A 289 -1.43 19.05 -7.42
CA PHE A 289 -1.10 17.65 -7.65
C PHE A 289 -2.36 16.85 -8.02
N GLY A 290 -2.16 15.71 -8.67
CA GLY A 290 -3.24 14.78 -9.07
C GLY A 290 -2.79 13.32 -8.97
N ILE A 291 -3.75 12.40 -8.88
CA ILE A 291 -3.48 10.95 -8.79
C ILE A 291 -2.86 10.39 -10.09
N ASP A 292 -3.08 11.08 -11.20
CA ASP A 292 -2.44 10.87 -12.50
C ASP A 292 -0.95 11.25 -12.52
N GLY A 293 -0.49 12.04 -11.54
CA GLY A 293 0.92 12.33 -11.29
C GLY A 293 1.63 11.30 -10.40
N TYR A 294 1.09 10.09 -10.22
CA TYR A 294 1.74 9.07 -9.37
C TYR A 294 3.15 8.72 -9.86
N ALA A 295 4.13 8.94 -9.01
CA ALA A 295 5.56 8.82 -9.30
C ALA A 295 6.30 7.79 -8.42
N GLY A 296 5.60 7.08 -7.54
CA GLY A 296 6.20 5.97 -6.79
C GLY A 296 5.74 5.91 -5.34
N HIS A 297 6.52 5.18 -4.53
CA HIS A 297 6.12 4.78 -3.19
C HIS A 297 7.35 4.55 -2.30
N VAL A 298 7.28 5.04 -1.07
CA VAL A 298 8.28 4.83 -0.02
C VAL A 298 7.64 4.03 1.12
N PRO A 299 8.20 2.87 1.53
CA PRO A 299 7.62 1.98 2.55
C PRO A 299 7.89 2.46 3.98
N GLY A 300 7.57 3.72 4.27
CA GLY A 300 7.71 4.36 5.58
C GLY A 300 6.52 5.27 5.91
N HIS A 301 6.31 5.51 7.20
CA HIS A 301 5.36 6.50 7.73
C HIS A 301 6.08 7.85 7.95
N ALA A 302 5.31 8.95 7.88
CA ALA A 302 5.80 10.33 7.99
C ALA A 302 7.12 10.60 7.24
N VAL A 303 7.14 10.36 5.92
CA VAL A 303 8.38 10.40 5.14
C VAL A 303 8.82 11.84 4.84
N GLU A 304 9.93 12.27 5.45
CA GLU A 304 10.64 13.47 5.05
C GLU A 304 11.84 13.16 4.13
N VAL A 305 12.12 14.07 3.20
CA VAL A 305 13.28 13.99 2.30
C VAL A 305 14.31 15.05 2.64
N VAL A 306 15.55 14.61 2.89
CA VAL A 306 16.70 15.48 3.20
C VAL A 306 17.91 15.17 2.33
N THR A 307 18.86 16.10 2.27
CA THR A 307 20.12 15.94 1.54
C THR A 307 21.32 16.01 2.47
N ASP A 308 22.26 15.08 2.34
CA ASP A 308 23.60 15.20 2.94
C ASP A 308 24.66 15.22 1.82
N GLY A 309 25.33 16.36 1.65
CA GLY A 309 26.20 16.62 0.51
C GLY A 309 25.43 16.63 -0.81
N GLN A 310 25.61 15.60 -1.63
CA GLN A 310 24.88 15.39 -2.90
C GLN A 310 23.88 14.24 -2.83
N GLN A 311 23.91 13.46 -1.75
CA GLN A 311 23.05 12.28 -1.60
C GLN A 311 21.71 12.69 -1.00
N TRP A 312 20.64 12.12 -1.56
CA TRP A 312 19.27 12.29 -1.08
C TRP A 312 18.88 11.11 -0.20
N TYR A 313 18.14 11.39 0.87
CA TYR A 313 17.70 10.41 1.86
C TYR A 313 16.21 10.58 2.14
N ALA A 314 15.52 9.46 2.31
CA ALA A 314 14.23 9.40 2.98
C ALA A 314 14.46 9.11 4.46
N SER A 315 13.74 9.80 5.33
CA SER A 315 13.63 9.48 6.74
C SER A 315 12.20 9.10 7.07
N ALA A 316 11.99 8.25 8.07
CA ALA A 316 10.67 7.76 8.47
C ALA A 316 10.61 7.48 9.97
N ALA A 317 9.44 7.69 10.57
CA ALA A 317 9.12 7.38 11.94
C ALA A 317 7.64 6.98 12.02
N GLY A 318 7.22 6.28 13.08
CA GLY A 318 5.83 5.86 13.23
C GLY A 318 5.56 5.02 14.49
N TRP A 319 4.31 4.99 14.93
CA TRP A 319 3.82 4.30 16.12
C TRP A 319 4.27 2.83 16.28
N PHE A 320 4.36 2.09 15.18
CA PHE A 320 4.72 0.67 15.17
C PHE A 320 6.24 0.42 15.07
N HIS A 321 7.01 1.49 14.86
CA HIS A 321 8.47 1.52 14.86
C HIS A 321 9.00 2.04 16.22
N GLN A 322 10.29 1.82 16.47
CA GLN A 322 10.93 2.18 17.75
C GLN A 322 11.88 3.38 17.61
N GLY A 323 11.57 4.33 16.72
CA GLY A 323 12.39 5.53 16.55
C GLY A 323 12.52 6.00 15.11
N LEU A 324 13.65 6.65 14.81
CA LEU A 324 13.96 7.22 13.50
C LEU A 324 14.66 6.20 12.59
N TYR A 325 14.17 6.09 11.36
CA TYR A 325 14.73 5.28 10.30
C TYR A 325 15.19 6.16 9.14
N VAL A 326 16.29 5.79 8.48
CA VAL A 326 16.81 6.50 7.30
C VAL A 326 17.18 5.51 6.20
N ALA A 327 16.87 5.86 4.95
CA ALA A 327 17.22 5.14 3.74
C ALA A 327 17.76 6.10 2.67
N PRO A 328 18.64 5.67 1.75
CA PRO A 328 18.91 6.41 0.52
C PRO A 328 17.61 6.57 -0.29
N LEU A 329 17.31 7.80 -0.72
CA LEU A 329 16.22 8.04 -1.66
C LEU A 329 16.67 7.59 -3.05
N LEU A 330 15.90 6.71 -3.68
CA LEU A 330 16.21 6.12 -4.98
C LEU A 330 15.37 6.80 -6.07
N ARG A 331 15.98 6.91 -7.26
CA ARG A 331 15.34 7.43 -8.47
C ARG A 331 15.69 6.56 -9.67
N GLN A 332 14.76 6.40 -10.60
CA GLN A 332 14.99 5.70 -11.87
C GLN A 332 14.01 6.17 -12.94
N ASP A 333 14.30 5.90 -14.21
CA ASP A 333 13.51 6.38 -15.35
C ASP A 333 12.30 5.48 -15.68
N THR A 334 12.25 4.27 -15.11
CA THR A 334 11.21 3.26 -15.35
C THR A 334 10.35 2.98 -14.11
N PRO A 335 9.07 2.61 -14.23
CA PRO A 335 8.26 2.24 -13.07
C PRO A 335 8.86 1.05 -12.30
N PRO A 336 8.90 1.07 -10.95
CA PRO A 336 9.36 -0.06 -10.15
C PRO A 336 8.46 -1.29 -10.33
N PRO A 337 9.00 -2.52 -10.39
CA PRO A 337 8.20 -3.74 -10.44
C PRO A 337 7.50 -4.02 -9.11
N TRP A 338 6.21 -4.31 -9.15
CA TRP A 338 5.46 -4.78 -7.98
C TRP A 338 5.91 -6.18 -7.59
N GLN A 339 6.13 -6.36 -6.28
CA GLN A 339 6.40 -7.66 -5.68
C GLN A 339 5.11 -8.52 -5.63
N SER A 340 5.29 -9.84 -5.61
CA SER A 340 4.21 -10.84 -5.49
C SER A 340 3.34 -10.64 -4.24
N PRO A 341 2.12 -11.20 -4.23
CA PRO A 341 1.29 -11.25 -3.02
C PRO A 341 1.87 -12.14 -1.89
N ASP A 342 2.81 -13.03 -2.21
CA ASP A 342 3.34 -14.08 -1.35
C ASP A 342 4.88 -14.04 -1.29
N ASN A 343 5.46 -14.16 -0.09
CA ASN A 343 6.90 -14.27 0.15
C ASN A 343 7.16 -15.22 1.35
N PRO A 344 7.77 -16.40 1.18
CA PRO A 344 8.16 -17.05 -0.08
C PRO A 344 6.95 -17.71 -0.77
N ALA A 345 6.92 -17.80 -2.10
CA ALA A 345 5.84 -18.47 -2.81
C ALA A 345 5.91 -20.01 -2.63
N ALA A 346 4.77 -20.70 -2.55
CA ALA A 346 4.74 -22.15 -2.35
C ALA A 346 3.57 -22.85 -3.04
N ALA A 347 3.80 -24.03 -3.63
CA ALA A 347 2.77 -24.86 -4.26
C ALA A 347 3.18 -26.35 -4.34
N LEU A 348 2.22 -27.24 -4.57
CA LEU A 348 2.50 -28.66 -4.84
C LEU A 348 3.03 -28.85 -6.26
N ASP A 349 4.14 -29.57 -6.41
CA ASP A 349 4.70 -29.95 -7.71
C ASP A 349 3.91 -31.08 -8.41
N VAL A 350 4.41 -31.54 -9.57
CA VAL A 350 3.80 -32.65 -10.33
C VAL A 350 3.86 -33.99 -9.58
N GLN A 351 4.82 -34.19 -8.69
CA GLN A 351 4.88 -35.34 -7.77
C GLN A 351 3.99 -35.15 -6.52
N GLY A 352 3.31 -34.00 -6.37
CA GLY A 352 2.52 -33.67 -5.19
C GLY A 352 3.37 -33.19 -4.00
N ARG A 353 4.65 -32.87 -4.18
CA ARG A 353 5.52 -32.37 -3.11
C ARG A 353 5.39 -30.87 -2.94
N LEU A 354 5.29 -30.40 -1.70
CA LEU A 354 5.29 -28.97 -1.42
C LEU A 354 6.65 -28.37 -1.80
N THR A 355 6.65 -27.51 -2.80
CA THR A 355 7.83 -26.79 -3.30
C THR A 355 7.71 -25.32 -2.93
N VAL A 356 8.77 -24.76 -2.35
CA VAL A 356 8.88 -23.37 -1.91
C VAL A 356 9.91 -22.65 -2.79
N PHE A 357 9.58 -21.43 -3.20
CA PHE A 357 10.40 -20.54 -4.00
C PHE A 357 10.62 -19.20 -3.29
N ALA A 358 11.86 -18.75 -3.21
CA ALA A 358 12.25 -17.48 -2.58
C ALA A 358 13.29 -16.74 -3.43
N LEU A 359 13.55 -15.48 -3.13
CA LEU A 359 14.72 -14.75 -3.66
C LEU A 359 15.84 -14.78 -2.61
N ALA A 360 17.07 -15.05 -3.00
CA ALA A 360 18.23 -14.94 -2.11
C ALA A 360 18.41 -13.51 -1.58
N ALA A 361 18.88 -13.34 -0.34
CA ALA A 361 19.05 -11.99 0.23
C ALA A 361 20.14 -11.14 -0.46
N GLY A 362 21.18 -11.77 -1.01
CA GLY A 362 22.36 -11.09 -1.55
C GLY A 362 22.19 -10.59 -3.00
N ASP A 363 21.88 -11.50 -3.93
CA ASP A 363 21.78 -11.23 -5.36
C ASP A 363 20.34 -11.32 -5.91
N ARG A 364 19.36 -11.56 -5.02
CA ARG A 364 17.93 -11.80 -5.36
C ARG A 364 17.71 -13.00 -6.28
N SER A 365 18.70 -13.87 -6.49
CA SER A 365 18.55 -15.05 -7.35
C SER A 365 17.40 -15.96 -6.87
N PRO A 366 16.58 -16.52 -7.78
CA PRO A 366 15.54 -17.46 -7.41
C PRO A 366 16.13 -18.73 -6.79
N MET A 367 15.58 -19.14 -5.66
CA MET A 367 15.95 -20.34 -4.91
C MET A 367 14.75 -21.25 -4.73
N ARG A 368 14.98 -22.56 -4.67
CA ARG A 368 13.96 -23.60 -4.50
C ARG A 368 14.29 -24.51 -3.32
N ARG A 369 13.26 -25.00 -2.63
CA ARG A 369 13.34 -26.06 -1.62
C ARG A 369 12.10 -26.96 -1.71
N VAL A 370 12.26 -28.26 -1.50
CA VAL A 370 11.19 -29.27 -1.71
C VAL A 370 10.99 -30.09 -0.46
N LEU A 371 9.74 -30.30 -0.05
CA LEU A 371 9.34 -31.31 0.93
C LEU A 371 9.41 -32.69 0.26
N LEU A 372 10.44 -33.47 0.59
CA LEU A 372 10.66 -34.80 0.01
C LEU A 372 9.63 -35.79 0.53
N ASP A 373 9.50 -35.88 1.86
CA ASP A 373 8.62 -36.82 2.55
C ASP A 373 7.80 -36.10 3.62
N ALA A 374 6.48 -36.21 3.54
CA ALA A 374 5.54 -35.65 4.52
C ALA A 374 5.28 -36.65 5.65
N GLU A 375 6.20 -36.72 6.62
CA GLU A 375 6.08 -37.60 7.79
C GLU A 375 4.74 -37.42 8.53
N PRO A 376 3.93 -38.50 8.72
CA PRO A 376 2.72 -38.46 9.52
C PRO A 376 3.04 -38.06 10.97
N GLY A 377 2.61 -36.87 11.37
CA GLY A 377 2.97 -36.31 12.69
C GLY A 377 4.42 -35.80 12.80
N GLY A 378 5.25 -35.86 11.76
CA GLY A 378 6.57 -35.20 11.69
C GLY A 378 6.53 -33.87 10.93
N ALA A 379 7.61 -33.08 10.96
CA ALA A 379 7.73 -31.84 10.16
C ALA A 379 8.01 -32.12 8.66
N GLY A 380 8.29 -33.39 8.34
CA GLY A 380 8.70 -33.86 7.03
C GLY A 380 10.17 -33.57 6.72
N THR A 381 10.73 -34.35 5.79
CA THR A 381 12.12 -34.21 5.35
C THR A 381 12.17 -33.26 4.18
N TRP A 382 12.94 -32.17 4.30
CA TRP A 382 13.12 -31.18 3.24
C TRP A 382 14.46 -31.33 2.54
N SER A 383 14.51 -31.08 1.24
CA SER A 383 15.75 -30.96 0.47
C SER A 383 16.63 -29.83 1.02
N ALA A 384 17.90 -29.80 0.60
CA ALA A 384 18.68 -28.57 0.66
C ALA A 384 18.01 -27.45 -0.15
N TRP A 385 18.38 -26.20 0.11
CA TRP A 385 18.09 -25.10 -0.80
C TRP A 385 18.95 -25.26 -2.06
N GLU A 386 18.33 -25.14 -3.23
CA GLU A 386 19.01 -25.15 -4.53
C GLU A 386 18.80 -23.82 -5.26
N SER A 387 19.77 -23.40 -6.08
CA SER A 387 19.55 -22.29 -7.00
C SER A 387 18.59 -22.73 -8.10
N PHE A 388 17.54 -21.95 -8.32
CA PHE A 388 16.58 -22.18 -9.40
C PHE A 388 16.93 -21.40 -10.68
N GLY A 389 17.94 -20.52 -10.59
CA GLY A 389 18.43 -19.68 -11.68
C GLY A 389 17.37 -18.73 -12.25
N GLY A 390 17.73 -18.05 -13.34
CA GLY A 390 16.81 -17.17 -14.06
C GLY A 390 16.48 -15.85 -13.35
N PRO A 391 15.49 -15.12 -13.87
CA PRO A 391 15.32 -13.69 -13.61
C PRO A 391 14.73 -13.39 -12.23
N ALA A 392 15.08 -12.21 -11.70
CA ALA A 392 15.16 -11.93 -10.25
C ALA A 392 14.48 -10.62 -9.79
N GLY A 393 13.46 -10.13 -10.48
CA GLY A 393 12.79 -8.85 -10.18
C GLY A 393 11.79 -8.89 -9.01
N ALA A 394 11.13 -10.03 -8.77
CA ALA A 394 10.15 -10.24 -7.71
C ALA A 394 10.09 -11.72 -7.33
N VAL A 395 9.58 -12.04 -6.12
CA VAL A 395 9.33 -13.45 -5.74
C VAL A 395 8.36 -14.06 -6.78
N PRO A 396 8.60 -15.30 -7.27
CA PRO A 396 7.84 -15.81 -8.41
C PRO A 396 6.35 -16.04 -8.14
N ALA A 397 5.53 -15.84 -9.16
CA ALA A 397 4.13 -16.29 -9.16
C ALA A 397 4.04 -17.74 -9.70
N LEU A 398 3.08 -18.51 -9.20
CA LEU A 398 2.95 -19.95 -9.48
C LEU A 398 1.61 -20.27 -10.14
N GLY A 399 1.64 -20.98 -11.27
CA GLY A 399 0.50 -21.64 -11.89
C GLY A 399 0.62 -23.16 -11.78
N ARG A 400 -0.51 -23.88 -11.63
CA ARG A 400 -0.53 -25.35 -11.59
C ARG A 400 -1.51 -25.92 -12.61
N ASN A 401 -0.98 -26.61 -13.61
CA ASN A 401 -1.74 -27.26 -14.67
C ASN A 401 -2.67 -28.36 -14.12
N ALA A 402 -3.57 -28.86 -14.96
CA ALA A 402 -4.50 -29.94 -14.60
C ALA A 402 -3.78 -31.26 -14.28
N ASP A 403 -2.66 -31.53 -14.95
CA ASP A 403 -1.78 -32.70 -14.73
C ASP A 403 -0.86 -32.57 -13.50
N GLY A 404 -0.91 -31.44 -12.79
CA GLY A 404 -0.08 -31.16 -11.63
C GLY A 404 1.25 -30.46 -11.92
N THR A 405 1.65 -30.31 -13.19
CA THR A 405 2.88 -29.58 -13.54
C THR A 405 2.79 -28.11 -13.15
N LEU A 406 3.89 -27.60 -12.59
CA LEU A 406 4.00 -26.18 -12.23
C LEU A 406 4.48 -25.34 -13.42
N VAL A 407 3.99 -24.10 -13.48
CA VAL A 407 4.56 -23.02 -14.29
C VAL A 407 4.96 -21.91 -13.32
N VAL A 408 6.25 -21.58 -13.29
CA VAL A 408 6.81 -20.51 -12.46
C VAL A 408 6.96 -19.27 -13.33
N PHE A 409 6.47 -18.13 -12.88
CA PHE A 409 6.57 -16.84 -13.57
C PHE A 409 7.44 -15.88 -12.75
N SER A 410 8.45 -15.27 -13.38
CA SER A 410 9.35 -14.31 -12.73
C SER A 410 9.65 -13.12 -13.63
N LEU A 411 9.86 -11.95 -13.05
CA LEU A 411 10.25 -10.73 -13.77
C LEU A 411 11.77 -10.63 -13.90
N ASP A 412 12.24 -10.02 -14.98
CA ASP A 412 13.60 -9.47 -15.03
C ASP A 412 13.83 -8.39 -13.95
N PRO A 413 15.09 -8.17 -13.52
CA PRO A 413 15.46 -6.97 -12.77
C PRO A 413 14.94 -5.70 -13.47
N GLY A 414 14.32 -4.78 -12.72
CA GLY A 414 13.66 -3.60 -13.28
C GLY A 414 12.29 -3.86 -13.93
N GLY A 415 11.83 -5.10 -14.02
CA GLY A 415 10.45 -5.42 -14.40
C GLY A 415 10.09 -5.30 -15.88
N ALA A 416 11.07 -5.18 -16.78
CA ALA A 416 10.82 -4.90 -18.20
C ALA A 416 10.27 -6.09 -19.01
N VAL A 417 10.57 -7.33 -18.59
CA VAL A 417 10.11 -8.56 -19.26
C VAL A 417 9.63 -9.56 -18.19
N LEU A 418 8.51 -10.21 -18.47
CA LEU A 418 8.04 -11.37 -17.73
C LEU A 418 8.59 -12.63 -18.40
N HIS A 419 9.09 -13.57 -17.60
CA HIS A 419 9.59 -14.87 -18.04
C HIS A 419 8.80 -15.99 -17.38
N HIS A 420 8.85 -17.18 -17.97
CA HIS A 420 8.27 -18.37 -17.36
C HIS A 420 9.19 -19.60 -17.46
N ARG A 421 8.99 -20.56 -16.55
CA ARG A 421 9.63 -21.87 -16.56
C ARG A 421 8.58 -22.95 -16.30
N VAL A 422 8.50 -23.95 -17.17
CA VAL A 422 7.50 -25.02 -17.11
C VAL A 422 8.14 -26.30 -16.56
N GLN A 423 7.47 -26.94 -15.59
CA GLN A 423 7.85 -28.24 -15.06
C GLN A 423 7.49 -29.35 -16.06
N ARG A 424 8.39 -30.33 -16.22
CA ARG A 424 8.17 -31.55 -17.00
C ARG A 424 7.44 -32.61 -16.16
N PRO A 425 6.74 -33.58 -16.79
CA PRO A 425 6.10 -34.70 -16.08
C PRO A 425 7.07 -35.57 -15.27
N ASP A 426 8.36 -35.62 -15.63
CA ASP A 426 9.41 -36.31 -14.88
C ASP A 426 9.85 -35.58 -13.59
N GLY A 427 9.33 -34.37 -13.33
CA GLY A 427 9.69 -33.51 -12.20
C GLY A 427 10.82 -32.52 -12.48
N GLY A 428 11.52 -32.67 -13.62
CA GLY A 428 12.52 -31.71 -14.11
C GLY A 428 11.88 -30.44 -14.66
N TRP A 429 12.69 -29.55 -15.24
CA TRP A 429 12.25 -28.25 -15.74
C TRP A 429 12.78 -27.98 -17.14
N TYR A 430 11.96 -27.39 -18.00
CA TYR A 430 12.45 -26.72 -19.22
C TYR A 430 13.32 -25.51 -18.85
N GLU A 431 14.05 -24.94 -19.81
CA GLU A 431 14.75 -23.68 -19.56
C GLU A 431 13.76 -22.51 -19.36
N TRP A 432 14.28 -21.41 -18.82
CA TRP A 432 13.53 -20.15 -18.76
C TRP A 432 13.30 -19.62 -20.18
N ASP A 433 12.08 -19.17 -20.47
CA ASP A 433 11.71 -18.56 -21.74
C ASP A 433 11.02 -17.19 -21.54
N GLY A 434 11.21 -16.30 -22.52
CA GLY A 434 10.70 -14.95 -22.52
C GLY A 434 9.20 -14.91 -22.75
N PHE A 435 8.44 -14.63 -21.70
CA PHE A 435 6.97 -14.60 -21.73
C PHE A 435 6.40 -13.26 -22.24
N GLY A 436 7.26 -12.25 -22.42
CA GLY A 436 6.94 -10.95 -23.01
C GLY A 436 6.39 -9.94 -22.00
N GLY A 437 5.48 -9.07 -22.45
CA GLY A 437 4.80 -8.08 -21.61
C GLY A 437 3.27 -8.14 -21.74
N PRO A 438 2.52 -7.47 -20.85
CA PRO A 438 2.99 -6.44 -19.94
C PRO A 438 3.79 -7.01 -18.78
N ALA A 439 4.82 -6.25 -18.40
CA ALA A 439 5.70 -6.55 -17.29
C ALA A 439 5.77 -5.29 -16.41
N GLY A 440 5.88 -5.47 -15.10
CA GLY A 440 5.59 -4.44 -14.09
C GLY A 440 5.00 -5.02 -12.81
N ALA A 441 4.47 -6.25 -12.88
CA ALA A 441 4.22 -7.15 -11.77
C ALA A 441 4.40 -8.60 -12.23
N VAL A 442 4.72 -9.53 -11.32
CA VAL A 442 4.44 -10.95 -11.60
C VAL A 442 2.92 -11.15 -11.67
N PRO A 443 2.44 -12.05 -12.54
CA PRO A 443 1.02 -12.11 -12.85
C PRO A 443 0.20 -12.87 -11.81
N ALA A 444 -1.11 -12.64 -11.82
CA ALA A 444 -2.06 -13.54 -11.19
C ALA A 444 -2.44 -14.67 -12.17
N VAL A 445 -2.51 -15.90 -11.70
CA VAL A 445 -2.70 -17.09 -12.54
C VAL A 445 -3.87 -17.91 -12.03
N ALA A 446 -4.79 -18.30 -12.92
CA ALA A 446 -5.87 -19.22 -12.60
C ALA A 446 -6.06 -20.28 -13.68
N ARG A 447 -6.65 -21.42 -13.31
CA ARG A 447 -7.04 -22.48 -14.25
C ARG A 447 -8.51 -22.34 -14.62
N ASN A 448 -8.80 -22.19 -15.90
CA ASN A 448 -10.15 -22.23 -16.45
C ASN A 448 -10.80 -23.60 -16.26
N ALA A 449 -12.13 -23.66 -16.39
CA ALA A 449 -12.89 -24.90 -16.34
C ALA A 449 -12.49 -25.92 -17.42
N ASP A 450 -11.94 -25.47 -18.55
CA ASP A 450 -11.40 -26.33 -19.63
C ASP A 450 -9.99 -26.88 -19.33
N GLY A 451 -9.41 -26.56 -18.17
CA GLY A 451 -8.08 -27.02 -17.74
C GLY A 451 -6.92 -26.14 -18.19
N ARG A 452 -7.15 -25.09 -19.00
CA ARG A 452 -6.11 -24.14 -19.43
C ARG A 452 -5.78 -23.12 -18.34
N LEU A 453 -4.51 -22.83 -18.13
CA LEU A 453 -4.08 -21.65 -17.38
C LEU A 453 -4.37 -20.37 -18.17
N GLU A 454 -4.87 -19.37 -17.46
CA GLU A 454 -5.00 -17.98 -17.90
C GLU A 454 -4.31 -17.07 -16.89
N VAL A 455 -3.54 -16.14 -17.43
CA VAL A 455 -2.55 -15.31 -16.74
C VAL A 455 -2.98 -13.86 -16.93
N PHE A 456 -3.02 -13.09 -15.85
CA PHE A 456 -3.42 -11.68 -15.81
C PHE A 456 -2.26 -10.85 -15.27
N ALA A 457 -1.77 -9.90 -16.06
CA ALA A 457 -0.56 -9.12 -15.74
C ALA A 457 -0.85 -7.61 -15.73
N LEU A 458 -0.23 -6.91 -14.78
CA LEU A 458 -0.29 -5.46 -14.64
C LEU A 458 0.70 -4.80 -15.59
N ALA A 459 0.25 -3.78 -16.32
CA ALA A 459 1.12 -2.91 -17.11
C ALA A 459 1.89 -1.90 -16.22
N PRO A 460 3.10 -1.45 -16.63
CA PRO A 460 3.91 -0.53 -15.85
C PRO A 460 3.11 0.69 -15.37
N GLY A 461 3.36 1.12 -14.13
CA GLY A 461 2.70 2.29 -13.53
C GLY A 461 1.19 2.15 -13.31
N GLY A 462 0.59 0.96 -13.45
CA GLY A 462 -0.85 0.77 -13.26
C GLY A 462 -1.71 1.24 -14.44
N THR A 463 -1.16 1.18 -15.66
CA THR A 463 -1.85 1.65 -16.88
C THR A 463 -2.96 0.71 -17.37
N GLY A 464 -3.06 -0.51 -16.84
CA GLY A 464 -4.14 -1.47 -17.10
C GLY A 464 -3.74 -2.93 -16.86
N ILE A 465 -4.66 -3.85 -17.12
CA ILE A 465 -4.41 -5.30 -17.09
C ILE A 465 -4.45 -5.86 -18.52
N ALA A 466 -3.49 -6.72 -18.87
CA ALA A 466 -3.62 -7.62 -20.02
C ALA A 466 -3.77 -9.07 -19.56
N ARG A 467 -4.24 -9.94 -20.45
CA ARG A 467 -4.33 -11.38 -20.20
C ARG A 467 -3.65 -12.22 -21.28
N ARG A 468 -3.32 -13.47 -20.94
CA ARG A 468 -2.81 -14.49 -21.86
C ARG A 468 -3.27 -15.87 -21.41
N ARG A 469 -3.63 -16.76 -22.35
CA ARG A 469 -4.12 -18.11 -22.07
C ARG A 469 -3.25 -19.16 -22.75
N GLN A 470 -3.11 -20.35 -22.16
CA GLN A 470 -2.49 -21.48 -22.84
C GLN A 470 -3.26 -21.82 -24.13
N SER A 471 -2.57 -22.30 -25.16
CA SER A 471 -3.21 -22.75 -26.40
C SER A 471 -3.99 -24.07 -26.23
N GLY A 472 -3.69 -24.83 -25.18
CA GLY A 472 -4.39 -26.08 -24.80
C GLY A 472 -4.09 -26.45 -23.34
N PRO A 473 -4.88 -27.33 -22.70
CA PRO A 473 -4.69 -27.68 -21.30
C PRO A 473 -3.30 -28.28 -21.05
N GLY A 474 -2.54 -27.73 -20.11
CA GLY A 474 -1.17 -28.18 -19.83
C GLY A 474 -0.13 -27.84 -20.92
N SER A 475 -0.52 -27.11 -21.98
CA SER A 475 0.39 -26.79 -23.08
C SER A 475 1.49 -25.82 -22.64
N PRO A 476 2.75 -26.02 -23.08
CA PRO A 476 3.78 -24.99 -22.97
C PRO A 476 3.56 -23.83 -23.94
N ALA A 477 2.68 -23.97 -24.94
CA ALA A 477 2.34 -22.92 -25.90
C ALA A 477 1.19 -22.03 -25.39
N TRP A 478 1.25 -20.75 -25.75
CA TRP A 478 0.34 -19.70 -25.27
C TRP A 478 -0.14 -18.82 -26.42
N GLU A 479 -1.39 -18.39 -26.33
CA GLU A 479 -2.02 -17.39 -27.20
C GLU A 479 -1.27 -16.04 -27.14
N ALA A 480 -1.61 -15.06 -27.99
CA ALA A 480 -1.04 -13.72 -27.88
C ALA A 480 -1.54 -12.99 -26.61
N TRP A 481 -0.82 -11.95 -26.18
CA TRP A 481 -1.26 -11.08 -25.09
C TRP A 481 -2.43 -10.19 -25.55
N ASP A 482 -3.54 -10.23 -24.80
CA ASP A 482 -4.72 -9.38 -25.00
C ASP A 482 -4.68 -8.20 -24.03
N ALA A 483 -4.17 -7.07 -24.50
CA ALA A 483 -4.20 -5.78 -23.79
C ALA A 483 -5.60 -5.11 -23.80
N GLY A 484 -6.53 -5.58 -24.65
CA GLY A 484 -7.93 -5.14 -24.69
C GLY A 484 -8.74 -5.56 -23.46
N PHE A 485 -8.17 -6.42 -22.60
CA PHE A 485 -8.73 -6.75 -21.29
C PHE A 485 -8.94 -5.46 -20.46
N GLY A 486 -7.91 -4.61 -20.32
CA GLY A 486 -8.00 -3.27 -19.72
C GLY A 486 -8.49 -3.24 -18.26
N GLY A 487 -8.94 -2.07 -17.80
CA GLY A 487 -9.47 -1.81 -16.46
C GLY A 487 -8.63 -0.82 -15.64
N PRO A 488 -9.22 -0.06 -14.69
CA PRO A 488 -8.46 0.84 -13.83
C PRO A 488 -7.70 0.03 -12.77
N ALA A 489 -6.39 -0.11 -12.91
CA ALA A 489 -5.59 -1.02 -12.09
C ALA A 489 -4.33 -0.35 -11.52
N GLY A 490 -4.36 0.08 -10.26
CA GLY A 490 -3.22 0.66 -9.55
C GLY A 490 -2.24 -0.34 -8.93
N ALA A 491 -2.61 -1.62 -8.83
CA ALA A 491 -1.79 -2.67 -8.22
C ALA A 491 -2.06 -4.04 -8.90
N PRO A 492 -1.26 -5.09 -8.63
CA PRO A 492 -1.40 -6.38 -9.32
C PRO A 492 -2.81 -6.96 -9.18
N PRO A 493 -3.35 -7.60 -10.24
CA PRO A 493 -4.67 -8.20 -10.21
C PRO A 493 -4.72 -9.41 -9.26
N VAL A 494 -5.91 -9.83 -8.88
CA VAL A 494 -6.14 -11.09 -8.16
C VAL A 494 -7.25 -11.86 -8.87
N VAL A 495 -7.09 -13.17 -9.03
CA VAL A 495 -8.07 -14.01 -9.74
C VAL A 495 -8.43 -15.24 -8.92
N ALA A 496 -9.71 -15.64 -8.97
CA ALA A 496 -10.18 -16.91 -8.44
C ALA A 496 -11.17 -17.58 -9.40
N ALA A 497 -11.32 -18.90 -9.27
CA ALA A 497 -12.38 -19.64 -9.94
C ALA A 497 -13.60 -19.76 -9.01
N ASN A 498 -14.76 -19.35 -9.50
CA ASN A 498 -16.06 -19.63 -8.89
C ASN A 498 -16.33 -21.15 -8.80
N ALA A 499 -17.29 -21.56 -7.98
CA ALA A 499 -17.65 -22.98 -7.85
C ALA A 499 -18.24 -23.57 -9.14
N ASP A 500 -18.86 -22.74 -9.98
CA ASP A 500 -19.34 -23.10 -11.32
C ASP A 500 -18.23 -23.13 -12.40
N GLY A 501 -16.98 -22.80 -12.05
CA GLY A 501 -15.83 -22.80 -12.96
C GLY A 501 -15.59 -21.48 -13.71
N ARG A 502 -16.40 -20.44 -13.52
CA ARG A 502 -16.16 -19.11 -14.09
C ARG A 502 -15.01 -18.41 -13.37
N LEU A 503 -14.03 -17.89 -14.11
CA LEU A 503 -13.01 -17.02 -13.52
C LEU A 503 -13.58 -15.64 -13.17
N GLU A 504 -13.10 -15.09 -12.06
CA GLU A 504 -13.44 -13.74 -11.60
C GLU A 504 -12.17 -13.02 -11.13
N VAL A 505 -11.99 -11.78 -11.62
CA VAL A 505 -10.79 -10.96 -11.44
C VAL A 505 -11.15 -9.70 -10.68
N PHE A 506 -10.38 -9.42 -9.62
CA PHE A 506 -10.46 -8.24 -8.77
C PHE A 506 -9.21 -7.39 -8.96
N VAL A 507 -9.37 -6.07 -9.07
CA VAL A 507 -8.24 -5.12 -9.19
C VAL A 507 -8.46 -3.93 -8.27
N LEU A 508 -7.37 -3.44 -7.71
CA LEU A 508 -7.32 -2.16 -7.00
C LEU A 508 -7.30 -1.03 -8.04
N ALA A 509 -8.16 -0.02 -7.93
CA ALA A 509 -8.09 1.17 -8.77
C ALA A 509 -6.86 2.06 -8.42
N PRO A 510 -6.38 2.92 -9.34
CA PRO A 510 -5.26 3.84 -9.07
C PRO A 510 -5.46 4.65 -7.78
N GLY A 511 -4.39 4.82 -6.99
CA GLY A 511 -4.43 5.50 -5.70
C GLY A 511 -5.17 4.77 -4.57
N GLY A 512 -5.59 3.52 -4.78
CA GLY A 512 -6.39 2.78 -3.80
C GLY A 512 -7.90 3.09 -3.86
N ALA A 513 -8.39 3.70 -4.95
CA ALA A 513 -9.71 4.33 -4.95
C ALA A 513 -10.90 3.43 -4.57
N GLU A 514 -10.89 2.22 -5.10
CA GLU A 514 -11.91 1.21 -4.89
C GLU A 514 -11.35 -0.13 -5.39
N ILE A 515 -12.02 -1.23 -5.05
CA ILE A 515 -11.84 -2.48 -5.78
C ILE A 515 -12.89 -2.48 -6.89
N VAL A 516 -12.47 -2.83 -8.11
CA VAL A 516 -13.40 -3.19 -9.20
C VAL A 516 -13.17 -4.64 -9.60
N HIS A 517 -14.22 -5.29 -10.09
CA HIS A 517 -14.17 -6.69 -10.49
C HIS A 517 -14.92 -6.95 -11.79
N ARG A 518 -14.63 -8.09 -12.41
CA ARG A 518 -15.45 -8.69 -13.46
C ARG A 518 -15.26 -10.20 -13.51
N TRP A 519 -16.19 -10.88 -14.14
CA TRP A 519 -16.24 -12.34 -14.22
C TRP A 519 -16.49 -12.81 -15.64
N GLN A 520 -16.12 -14.06 -15.92
CA GLN A 520 -16.66 -14.77 -17.09
C GLN A 520 -18.16 -15.00 -16.88
N GLU A 521 -18.99 -14.75 -17.89
CA GLU A 521 -20.46 -14.94 -17.82
C GLU A 521 -20.85 -16.42 -17.90
N THR A 522 -20.05 -17.22 -18.61
CA THR A 522 -20.10 -18.70 -18.63
C THR A 522 -18.66 -19.24 -18.52
N PRO A 523 -18.43 -20.47 -18.04
CA PRO A 523 -17.08 -20.98 -17.83
C PRO A 523 -16.23 -20.94 -19.11
N GLY A 524 -15.12 -20.21 -19.07
CA GLY A 524 -14.22 -19.99 -20.22
C GLY A 524 -14.72 -19.02 -21.29
N GLY A 525 -15.95 -18.47 -21.16
CA GLY A 525 -16.65 -17.67 -22.16
C GLY A 525 -16.36 -16.17 -22.14
N ALA A 526 -17.35 -15.37 -22.56
CA ALA A 526 -17.28 -13.91 -22.56
C ALA A 526 -17.15 -13.35 -21.13
N TRP A 527 -16.57 -12.15 -21.00
CA TRP A 527 -16.40 -11.47 -19.71
C TRP A 527 -17.43 -10.35 -19.56
N SER A 528 -17.94 -10.18 -18.34
CA SER A 528 -18.78 -9.05 -17.98
C SER A 528 -18.01 -7.72 -18.14
N PRO A 529 -18.71 -6.58 -18.26
CA PRO A 529 -18.12 -5.27 -18.00
C PRO A 529 -17.47 -5.22 -16.61
N TRP A 530 -16.51 -4.32 -16.44
CA TRP A 530 -15.97 -3.96 -15.12
C TRP A 530 -17.07 -3.31 -14.26
N GLN A 531 -17.18 -3.76 -13.00
CA GLN A 531 -18.16 -3.25 -12.03
C GLN A 531 -17.47 -2.87 -10.72
N ARG A 532 -18.07 -1.91 -9.99
CA ARG A 532 -17.59 -1.49 -8.69
C ARG A 532 -17.82 -2.59 -7.65
N PHE A 533 -16.74 -3.07 -7.04
CA PHE A 533 -16.79 -4.02 -5.92
C PHE A 533 -16.83 -3.30 -4.55
N GLY A 534 -16.58 -2.00 -4.54
CA GLY A 534 -16.64 -1.15 -3.34
C GLY A 534 -15.31 -1.04 -2.61
N THR A 535 -15.37 -0.48 -1.41
CA THR A 535 -14.20 0.10 -0.72
C THR A 535 -13.86 -0.59 0.60
N ALA A 536 -12.63 -1.10 0.66
CA ALA A 536 -11.80 -1.19 1.86
C ALA A 536 -10.36 -1.41 1.37
N ALA A 537 -9.74 -0.39 0.77
CA ALA A 537 -8.71 -0.64 -0.24
C ALA A 537 -7.48 0.31 -0.17
N GLY A 538 -6.50 -0.02 0.68
CA GLY A 538 -5.15 0.55 0.58
C GLY A 538 -4.23 -0.21 -0.36
N CYS A 539 -4.46 -1.52 -0.52
CA CYS A 539 -3.57 -2.45 -1.22
C CYS A 539 -4.36 -3.46 -2.06
N ALA A 540 -3.67 -4.24 -2.91
CA ALA A 540 -4.31 -5.32 -3.66
C ALA A 540 -4.96 -6.35 -2.71
N PRO A 541 -6.21 -6.80 -2.98
CA PRO A 541 -6.94 -7.70 -2.11
C PRO A 541 -6.31 -9.11 -2.05
N ARG A 542 -6.95 -10.04 -1.34
CA ARG A 542 -6.76 -11.50 -1.52
C ARG A 542 -8.12 -12.14 -1.73
N VAL A 543 -8.17 -13.32 -2.34
CA VAL A 543 -9.41 -14.09 -2.50
C VAL A 543 -9.13 -15.59 -2.36
N ALA A 544 -10.00 -16.29 -1.65
CA ALA A 544 -9.98 -17.74 -1.55
C ALA A 544 -11.41 -18.30 -1.63
N ARG A 545 -11.54 -19.58 -2.01
CA ARG A 545 -12.81 -20.30 -2.01
C ARG A 545 -12.87 -21.25 -0.82
N ASP A 546 -13.94 -21.17 -0.03
CA ASP A 546 -14.17 -22.11 1.06
C ASP A 546 -14.87 -23.40 0.59
N GLY A 547 -14.96 -24.40 1.47
CA GLY A 547 -15.58 -25.69 1.20
C GLY A 547 -17.10 -25.65 0.97
N SER A 548 -17.76 -24.50 1.19
CA SER A 548 -19.15 -24.29 0.77
C SER A 548 -19.26 -23.87 -0.70
N GLY A 549 -18.14 -23.60 -1.38
CA GLY A 549 -18.07 -23.13 -2.76
C GLY A 549 -18.16 -21.61 -2.92
N ARG A 550 -18.19 -20.85 -1.82
CA ARG A 550 -18.25 -19.38 -1.85
C ARG A 550 -16.85 -18.78 -1.94
N LEU A 551 -16.68 -17.76 -2.77
CA LEU A 551 -15.50 -16.89 -2.71
C LEU A 551 -15.60 -15.95 -1.50
N THR A 552 -14.48 -15.78 -0.80
CA THR A 552 -14.25 -14.73 0.21
C THR A 552 -13.10 -13.86 -0.26
N VAL A 553 -13.34 -12.56 -0.39
CA VAL A 553 -12.34 -11.52 -0.71
C VAL A 553 -11.97 -10.80 0.58
N THR A 554 -10.68 -10.66 0.87
CA THR A 554 -10.17 -9.82 1.97
C THR A 554 -9.47 -8.58 1.43
N ALA A 555 -9.62 -7.47 2.15
CA ALA A 555 -9.01 -6.20 1.81
C ALA A 555 -8.72 -5.38 3.09
N MET A 556 -7.96 -4.29 2.95
CA MET A 556 -7.42 -3.48 4.04
C MET A 556 -7.79 -2.02 3.84
N ALA A 557 -8.25 -1.31 4.88
CA ALA A 557 -8.48 0.13 4.83
C ALA A 557 -7.24 0.90 4.31
N PRO A 558 -7.39 2.04 3.61
CA PRO A 558 -6.27 2.82 3.08
C PRO A 558 -5.10 3.05 4.05
N SER A 559 -5.41 3.43 5.29
CA SER A 559 -4.45 3.68 6.37
C SER A 559 -3.97 2.43 7.13
N GLY A 560 -4.48 1.24 6.80
CA GLY A 560 -4.15 -0.01 7.51
C GLY A 560 -4.87 -0.24 8.85
N VAL A 561 -5.75 0.67 9.30
CA VAL A 561 -6.44 0.58 10.62
C VAL A 561 -7.24 -0.71 10.85
N ALA A 562 -7.72 -1.32 9.78
CA ALA A 562 -8.62 -2.46 9.81
C ALA A 562 -8.54 -3.24 8.50
N ALA A 563 -8.79 -4.54 8.59
CA ALA A 563 -9.07 -5.38 7.44
C ALA A 563 -10.48 -5.94 7.48
N PHE A 564 -11.03 -6.14 6.29
CA PHE A 564 -12.42 -6.54 6.06
C PHE A 564 -12.45 -7.78 5.16
N GLN A 565 -13.53 -8.53 5.27
CA GLN A 565 -13.91 -9.55 4.29
C GLN A 565 -15.21 -9.17 3.58
N ARG A 566 -15.34 -9.60 2.33
CA ARG A 566 -16.58 -9.63 1.56
C ARG A 566 -16.72 -11.01 0.95
N ARG A 567 -17.83 -11.70 1.23
CA ARG A 567 -18.05 -13.09 0.78
C ARG A 567 -19.25 -13.14 -0.15
N GLN A 568 -19.28 -14.10 -1.07
CA GLN A 568 -20.48 -14.36 -1.85
C GLN A 568 -21.66 -14.74 -0.94
N THR A 569 -22.90 -14.44 -1.35
CA THR A 569 -24.09 -14.84 -0.57
C THR A 569 -24.44 -16.30 -0.82
N VAL A 570 -24.26 -16.76 -2.07
CA VAL A 570 -24.40 -18.16 -2.50
C VAL A 570 -23.19 -18.55 -3.37
N PRO A 571 -22.88 -19.84 -3.56
CA PRO A 571 -21.76 -20.25 -4.40
C PRO A 571 -21.88 -19.66 -5.81
N SER A 572 -20.86 -18.91 -6.23
CA SER A 572 -20.80 -18.23 -7.53
C SER A 572 -21.80 -17.09 -7.77
N GLY A 573 -22.47 -16.56 -6.74
CA GLY A 573 -23.49 -15.53 -6.90
C GLY A 573 -23.71 -14.61 -5.69
N GLY A 574 -23.97 -13.33 -5.98
CA GLY A 574 -24.20 -12.29 -4.98
C GLY A 574 -22.97 -12.00 -4.11
N TRP A 575 -23.04 -10.94 -3.30
CA TRP A 575 -22.00 -10.58 -2.33
C TRP A 575 -22.62 -9.95 -1.09
N ASP A 576 -22.21 -10.41 0.09
CA ASP A 576 -22.49 -9.80 1.40
C ASP A 576 -21.93 -8.37 1.45
N ASP A 577 -22.26 -7.57 2.46
CA ASP A 577 -21.56 -6.30 2.71
C ASP A 577 -20.14 -6.55 3.26
N TRP A 578 -19.26 -5.54 3.19
CA TRP A 578 -17.94 -5.61 3.83
C TRP A 578 -18.08 -5.73 5.35
N GLN A 579 -17.49 -6.78 5.94
CA GLN A 579 -17.53 -7.05 7.38
C GLN A 579 -16.10 -7.00 7.98
N PRO A 580 -15.90 -6.40 9.17
CA PRO A 580 -14.60 -6.39 9.83
C PRO A 580 -14.06 -7.81 10.10
N LEU A 581 -12.76 -8.00 9.83
CA LEU A 581 -12.05 -9.27 10.05
C LEU A 581 -10.85 -9.10 11.00
N PHE A 582 -10.08 -8.02 10.87
CA PHE A 582 -8.98 -7.68 11.77
C PHE A 582 -8.92 -6.17 12.03
N GLY A 583 -8.22 -5.76 13.09
CA GLY A 583 -7.78 -4.38 13.30
C GLY A 583 -6.54 -4.06 12.46
N TRP A 584 -5.61 -3.30 13.05
CA TRP A 584 -4.37 -2.85 12.40
C TRP A 584 -3.64 -3.95 11.62
N THR A 585 -3.40 -3.73 10.33
CA THR A 585 -2.62 -4.63 9.48
C THR A 585 -1.80 -3.87 8.44
N ALA A 586 -0.72 -4.50 7.96
CA ALA A 586 0.17 -3.97 6.94
C ALA A 586 -0.32 -4.23 5.50
N THR A 587 -1.18 -5.24 5.29
CA THR A 587 -1.71 -5.62 3.95
C THR A 587 -3.08 -6.30 4.08
N ALA A 588 -3.75 -6.60 2.96
CA ALA A 588 -4.90 -7.50 2.93
C ALA A 588 -4.56 -8.88 3.58
N PRO A 589 -5.38 -9.41 4.51
CA PRO A 589 -5.15 -10.70 5.15
C PRO A 589 -5.04 -11.86 4.17
N VAL A 590 -4.06 -12.73 4.41
CA VAL A 590 -3.83 -13.96 3.66
C VAL A 590 -4.92 -14.97 4.02
N LEU A 591 -5.51 -15.62 3.01
CA LEU A 591 -6.53 -16.66 3.19
C LEU A 591 -6.00 -18.01 2.70
N ALA A 592 -6.10 -19.05 3.51
CA ALA A 592 -5.71 -20.41 3.15
C ALA A 592 -6.86 -21.40 3.40
N PRO A 593 -7.29 -22.19 2.39
CA PRO A 593 -8.26 -23.26 2.61
C PRO A 593 -7.61 -24.45 3.32
N GLY A 594 -8.12 -24.78 4.50
CA GLY A 594 -7.79 -26.02 5.21
C GLY A 594 -8.44 -27.24 4.55
N ALA A 595 -7.89 -28.43 4.82
CA ALA A 595 -8.42 -29.69 4.27
C ALA A 595 -9.85 -30.04 4.71
N ASP A 596 -10.35 -29.41 5.77
CA ASP A 596 -11.74 -29.52 6.25
C ASP A 596 -12.69 -28.52 5.56
N GLY A 597 -12.20 -27.75 4.58
CA GLY A 597 -12.96 -26.76 3.83
C GLY A 597 -13.16 -25.42 4.55
N ARG A 598 -12.58 -25.22 5.73
CA ARG A 598 -12.61 -23.93 6.43
C ARG A 598 -11.48 -23.03 5.93
N LEU A 599 -11.71 -21.72 5.87
CA LEU A 599 -10.61 -20.76 5.64
C LEU A 599 -9.90 -20.45 6.96
N GLU A 600 -8.58 -20.56 6.93
CA GLU A 600 -7.65 -19.89 7.84
C GLU A 600 -7.34 -18.49 7.29
N ALA A 601 -7.20 -17.50 8.17
CA ALA A 601 -6.88 -16.11 7.81
C ALA A 601 -5.74 -15.58 8.69
N PHE A 602 -4.73 -14.96 8.07
CA PHE A 602 -3.54 -14.43 8.75
C PHE A 602 -3.36 -12.93 8.43
N ALA A 603 -3.12 -12.12 9.45
CA ALA A 603 -2.92 -10.68 9.33
C ALA A 603 -1.67 -10.22 10.09
N LEU A 604 -0.69 -9.66 9.36
CA LEU A 604 0.50 -9.04 9.93
C LEU A 604 0.21 -7.59 10.32
N SER A 605 0.59 -7.14 11.51
CA SER A 605 0.49 -5.73 11.92
C SER A 605 1.48 -4.84 11.16
N PRO A 606 1.27 -3.52 11.09
CA PRO A 606 2.34 -2.59 10.76
C PRO A 606 3.54 -2.78 11.72
N GLY A 607 4.74 -2.40 11.28
CA GLY A 607 6.01 -2.67 11.97
C GLY A 607 6.41 -4.14 12.08
N GLY A 608 5.60 -5.09 11.57
CA GLY A 608 5.93 -6.51 11.45
C GLY A 608 5.98 -7.30 12.78
N ALA A 609 5.63 -6.69 13.91
CA ALA A 609 5.87 -7.26 15.24
C ALA A 609 4.83 -8.28 15.72
N ARG A 610 3.62 -8.30 15.13
CA ARG A 610 2.53 -9.19 15.54
C ARG A 610 1.82 -9.81 14.34
N LEU A 611 1.63 -11.12 14.37
CA LEU A 611 0.89 -11.88 13.37
C LEU A 611 -0.37 -12.48 14.02
N ALA A 612 -1.55 -12.03 13.64
CA ALA A 612 -2.82 -12.55 14.15
C ALA A 612 -3.37 -13.66 13.25
N HIS A 613 -4.05 -14.64 13.85
CA HIS A 613 -4.74 -15.73 13.14
C HIS A 613 -6.22 -15.76 13.51
N ARG A 614 -7.08 -16.01 12.52
CA ARG A 614 -8.52 -16.29 12.67
C ARG A 614 -8.91 -17.42 11.73
N TRP A 615 -9.95 -18.16 12.07
CA TRP A 615 -10.43 -19.28 11.27
C TRP A 615 -11.95 -19.32 11.19
N GLN A 616 -12.50 -19.85 10.10
CA GLN A 616 -13.93 -20.15 10.05
C GLN A 616 -14.27 -21.28 11.03
N THR A 617 -15.42 -21.20 11.69
CA THR A 617 -15.92 -22.23 12.63
C THR A 617 -16.46 -23.48 11.92
N ALA A 618 -16.99 -23.29 10.71
CA ALA A 618 -17.41 -24.32 9.75
C ALA A 618 -17.19 -23.78 8.32
N PRO A 619 -17.16 -24.60 7.25
CA PRO A 619 -16.95 -24.13 5.89
C PRO A 619 -17.95 -23.04 5.48
N GLY A 620 -17.44 -21.83 5.22
CA GLY A 620 -18.28 -20.66 4.95
C GLY A 620 -19.17 -20.22 6.12
N GLY A 621 -18.81 -20.55 7.36
CA GLY A 621 -19.47 -20.14 8.60
C GLY A 621 -18.98 -18.80 9.15
N SER A 622 -19.15 -18.59 10.46
CA SER A 622 -18.62 -17.42 11.17
C SER A 622 -17.12 -17.55 11.44
N TRP A 623 -16.44 -16.42 11.67
CA TRP A 623 -15.03 -16.41 12.09
C TRP A 623 -14.91 -16.51 13.61
N ALA A 624 -14.01 -17.37 14.10
CA ALA A 624 -13.61 -17.44 15.50
C ALA A 624 -12.98 -16.11 15.96
N ALA A 625 -12.90 -15.86 17.27
CA ALA A 625 -12.30 -14.64 17.81
C ALA A 625 -10.84 -14.43 17.33
N GLY A 626 -10.09 -15.52 17.23
CA GLY A 626 -8.68 -15.53 16.86
C GLY A 626 -7.75 -15.43 18.05
N ASP A 627 -6.46 -15.54 17.76
CA ASP A 627 -5.36 -15.53 18.71
C ASP A 627 -4.10 -14.86 18.13
N ASP A 628 -3.06 -14.75 18.95
CA ASP A 628 -1.74 -14.37 18.49
C ASP A 628 -1.01 -15.59 17.93
N PHE A 629 -0.56 -15.46 16.69
CA PHE A 629 0.07 -16.52 15.92
C PHE A 629 1.57 -16.28 15.73
N GLY A 630 2.10 -15.12 16.15
CA GLY A 630 3.50 -14.74 15.98
C GLY A 630 4.48 -15.56 16.83
N GLU A 631 5.77 -15.29 16.63
CA GLU A 631 6.85 -15.77 17.50
C GLU A 631 7.38 -14.58 18.32
N PRO A 632 7.33 -14.62 19.67
CA PRO A 632 7.74 -13.49 20.50
C PRO A 632 9.15 -12.98 20.19
N GLY A 633 9.28 -11.68 19.95
CA GLY A 633 10.55 -11.03 19.63
C GLY A 633 11.01 -11.14 18.17
N VAL A 634 10.29 -11.86 17.31
CA VAL A 634 10.58 -11.93 15.87
C VAL A 634 9.73 -10.92 15.10
N ARG A 635 10.38 -10.06 14.31
CA ARG A 635 9.70 -9.16 13.36
C ARG A 635 9.67 -9.76 11.96
N LEU A 636 8.52 -9.69 11.31
CA LEU A 636 8.32 -10.18 9.94
C LEU A 636 8.42 -9.03 8.94
N GLY A 637 9.16 -9.24 7.84
CA GLY A 637 9.31 -8.27 6.76
C GLY A 637 8.11 -8.23 5.81
N ALA A 638 7.29 -9.29 5.80
CA ALA A 638 6.14 -9.45 4.93
C ALA A 638 5.09 -10.40 5.54
N PRO A 639 3.81 -10.32 5.10
CA PRO A 639 2.79 -11.31 5.45
C PRO A 639 3.26 -12.73 5.08
N PRO A 640 2.95 -13.75 5.91
CA PRO A 640 3.40 -15.10 5.67
C PRO A 640 2.65 -15.75 4.50
N THR A 641 3.27 -16.73 3.87
CA THR A 641 2.62 -17.59 2.88
C THR A 641 2.10 -18.85 3.54
N ALA A 642 0.86 -19.24 3.25
CA ALA A 642 0.20 -20.40 3.84
C ALA A 642 -0.23 -21.39 2.74
N ALA A 643 0.38 -22.58 2.73
CA ALA A 643 0.19 -23.59 1.68
C ALA A 643 0.00 -25.00 2.26
N ALA A 644 -0.83 -25.82 1.62
CA ALA A 644 -1.06 -27.20 2.02
C ALA A 644 0.02 -28.15 1.44
N ASP A 645 0.48 -29.11 2.24
CA ASP A 645 1.20 -30.29 1.74
C ASP A 645 0.23 -31.34 1.15
N ALA A 646 0.75 -32.41 0.53
CA ALA A 646 -0.08 -33.49 -0.03
C ALA A 646 -0.96 -34.22 1.00
N THR A 647 -0.66 -34.11 2.31
CA THR A 647 -1.51 -34.69 3.36
C THR A 647 -2.68 -33.78 3.72
N GLY A 648 -2.69 -32.52 3.26
CA GLY A 648 -3.67 -31.50 3.61
C GLY A 648 -3.33 -30.69 4.86
N ARG A 649 -2.11 -30.81 5.40
CA ARG A 649 -1.64 -29.94 6.50
C ARG A 649 -1.18 -28.61 5.94
N LEU A 650 -1.61 -27.51 6.55
CA LEU A 650 -1.10 -26.19 6.22
C LEU A 650 0.28 -25.96 6.85
N HIS A 651 1.19 -25.43 6.02
CA HIS A 651 2.50 -24.89 6.37
C HIS A 651 2.42 -23.37 6.22
N VAL A 652 2.75 -22.62 7.26
CA VAL A 652 2.85 -21.16 7.27
C VAL A 652 4.33 -20.79 7.30
N LEU A 653 4.78 -20.11 6.25
CA LEU A 653 6.17 -19.71 6.00
C LEU A 653 6.27 -18.19 6.11
N ALA A 654 7.11 -17.68 7.01
CA ALA A 654 7.21 -16.26 7.32
C ALA A 654 8.66 -15.77 7.20
N VAL A 655 8.88 -14.68 6.45
CA VAL A 655 10.20 -14.06 6.29
C VAL A 655 10.41 -12.97 7.36
N THR A 656 11.49 -13.06 8.11
CA THR A 656 11.86 -12.05 9.13
C THR A 656 12.50 -10.81 8.50
N THR A 657 12.56 -9.71 9.23
CA THR A 657 13.25 -8.48 8.78
C THR A 657 14.75 -8.68 8.50
N GLU A 658 15.36 -9.72 9.07
CA GLU A 658 16.76 -10.13 8.88
C GLU A 658 16.92 -11.16 7.75
N GLY A 659 15.85 -11.45 7.00
CA GLY A 659 15.86 -12.39 5.88
C GLY A 659 15.91 -13.86 6.30
N ARG A 660 15.58 -14.21 7.55
CA ARG A 660 15.41 -15.63 7.95
C ARG A 660 14.01 -16.11 7.60
N ILE A 661 13.83 -17.40 7.36
CA ILE A 661 12.48 -17.99 7.26
C ILE A 661 12.15 -18.75 8.54
N ARG A 662 10.95 -18.48 9.07
CA ARG A 662 10.29 -19.25 10.14
C ARG A 662 9.19 -20.10 9.52
N THR A 663 8.98 -21.31 10.02
CA THR A 663 7.88 -22.19 9.62
C THR A 663 7.04 -22.64 10.82
N ARG A 664 5.72 -22.70 10.63
CA ARG A 664 4.74 -23.26 11.56
C ARG A 664 3.79 -24.17 10.79
N VAL A 665 3.58 -25.39 11.27
CA VAL A 665 2.85 -26.44 10.54
C VAL A 665 1.72 -26.98 11.40
N GLN A 666 0.58 -27.30 10.79
CA GLN A 666 -0.50 -28.02 11.46
C GLN A 666 -0.03 -29.43 11.89
N ASP A 667 -0.46 -29.89 13.07
CA ASP A 667 -0.16 -31.25 13.55
C ASP A 667 -0.80 -32.34 12.68
N ARG A 668 -2.02 -32.06 12.23
CA ARG A 668 -2.83 -32.87 11.32
C ARG A 668 -3.70 -31.94 10.47
N PRO A 669 -4.22 -32.39 9.31
CA PRO A 669 -5.10 -31.56 8.48
C PRO A 669 -6.29 -31.00 9.28
N GLY A 670 -6.53 -29.69 9.19
CA GLY A 670 -7.57 -29.00 9.97
C GLY A 670 -7.40 -29.09 11.49
N GLY A 671 -6.17 -29.32 11.97
CA GLY A 671 -5.82 -29.46 13.38
C GLY A 671 -5.17 -28.22 14.00
N GLY A 672 -4.65 -28.38 15.21
CA GLY A 672 -3.84 -27.36 15.88
C GLY A 672 -2.46 -27.19 15.25
N TRP A 673 -1.71 -26.21 15.75
CA TRP A 673 -0.43 -25.76 15.19
C TRP A 673 0.74 -26.00 16.12
N ARG A 674 1.85 -26.46 15.55
CA ARG A 674 3.14 -26.64 16.23
C ARG A 674 3.77 -25.33 16.68
N PRO A 675 4.83 -25.35 17.50
CA PRO A 675 5.70 -24.19 17.69
C PRO A 675 6.34 -23.73 16.37
N TRP A 676 6.74 -22.46 16.31
CA TRP A 676 7.58 -21.95 15.23
C TRP A 676 8.97 -22.60 15.26
N THR A 677 9.53 -22.84 14.08
CA THR A 677 10.89 -23.38 13.90
C THR A 677 11.61 -22.68 12.75
N GLY A 678 12.94 -22.82 12.69
CA GLY A 678 13.74 -22.26 11.59
C GLY A 678 13.59 -23.09 10.32
N PHE A 679 13.38 -22.44 9.18
CA PHE A 679 13.19 -23.10 7.89
C PHE A 679 14.45 -23.00 7.01
N GLY A 680 15.36 -23.94 7.24
CA GLY A 680 16.66 -23.95 6.58
C GLY A 680 17.62 -22.87 7.09
N ASP A 681 18.72 -22.73 6.36
CA ASP A 681 19.93 -22.02 6.75
C ASP A 681 20.22 -20.77 5.89
N VAL A 682 19.67 -20.69 4.67
CA VAL A 682 19.88 -19.57 3.74
C VAL A 682 19.09 -18.32 4.14
N ALA A 683 19.67 -17.14 3.88
CA ALA A 683 19.01 -15.85 3.99
C ALA A 683 18.29 -15.47 2.68
N VAL A 684 17.03 -15.05 2.79
CA VAL A 684 16.17 -14.65 1.67
C VAL A 684 15.80 -13.16 1.76
N ALA A 685 15.44 -12.55 0.63
CA ALA A 685 15.12 -11.13 0.57
C ALA A 685 13.81 -10.82 1.35
N PRO A 686 13.83 -9.91 2.35
CA PRO A 686 12.64 -9.51 3.12
C PRO A 686 11.78 -8.52 2.33
N VAL A 687 11.37 -8.88 1.11
CA VAL A 687 10.56 -8.04 0.23
C VAL A 687 9.11 -7.95 0.73
N ARG A 688 8.57 -6.73 0.80
CA ARG A 688 7.16 -6.52 1.17
C ARG A 688 6.22 -7.01 0.07
N SER A 689 5.32 -7.93 0.43
CA SER A 689 4.35 -8.49 -0.50
C SER A 689 3.39 -7.45 -1.06
N GLY A 690 3.12 -7.50 -2.36
CA GLY A 690 2.10 -6.68 -3.03
C GLY A 690 2.37 -5.18 -3.03
N SER A 691 3.63 -4.76 -2.98
CA SER A 691 4.07 -3.35 -3.01
C SER A 691 5.12 -3.11 -4.11
N PRO A 692 5.36 -1.86 -4.56
CA PRO A 692 6.45 -1.54 -5.47
C PRO A 692 7.82 -1.92 -4.89
N GLY A 693 8.60 -2.67 -5.67
CA GLY A 693 9.94 -3.14 -5.29
C GLY A 693 11.04 -2.19 -5.75
N TRP A 694 11.92 -1.85 -4.81
CA TRP A 694 13.11 -1.03 -4.98
C TRP A 694 14.38 -1.80 -4.57
#